data_AF-A0A0T7BTL9-F1
#
_entry.id   AF-A0A0T7BTL9-F1
#
_cell.length_a   1.000
_cell.length_b   1.000
_cell.length_c   1.000
_cell.angle_alpha   90.00
_cell.angle_beta   90.00
_cell.angle_gamma   90.00
#
_symmetry.space_group_name_H-M   'P 1'
#
loop_
_entity.id
_entity.type
_entity.pdbx_description
1 polymer ?
#
loop_
_entity_poly.entity_id
_entity_poly.type
_entity_poly.pdbx_seq_one_letter_code
_entity_poly.pdbx_strand_id
1 'polypeptide(L)'
;MLQQNRKYRWMRSLALFLVGIWLQFLLCIPTGELAQAQNPSDKNNSCSVITAPLTAEEQTYAKAAWQYFVNNYQQNTGFTNSTGGYPSGTLWDMGNYLMALNAARWLNLIPQSEFDQRFNKFLTGLGALKLFEDGLPNKVYHAGNGAMVDYGNNPIEKGIGWSALDIGRILAAFDIVRTCHPQYGDWIKGILAKWQIARSLKDGQLYGATIAPDKSTMLVQEGRLGYEEYAVRGYELWGFKAPKAAALEPFELVDVNGVKLPVDKRDYKSTNANNYVVSESYILDGLEFGLGGYLKEYTARVLEAQKRRFEATGQLTAVTEDNIDREPYFLYNTLYSNGKTWATITEKNEDYPQFRSISTKAAFGWKYLYPDNAYAQKLFDVAKDLRSPDGGGFYAGLYEETKQPNKVLTGNTNGLIMEILYYKARGNKPLIGGDRVGFAPFPSNDKQTQIANNPPANNPPPPPPSSPGKNPPPPPPPANNPPPVKNPPPANNPPPVKNPPPVNNPPPVKNPPPANNPPPVKNPPPANNPPPANNQSSKIEPIPPVGEPKPSLCPVPEKGATVVQLRYARAAWAYFQANSDRDTGLISDRSDLKGATLWGLGDYLAALHAARTLDIISAKDFDRRTRYLLGALSKIQLFTGELPNRSYDTRTLQPVDYGGNPVPEGTGWSSLDTGRVMAALHMLKTCHPEYTDAVDNIALDWSYLRVVRDGVLSSANLIKDQIGRSVPRVLPETRLGYEEYAARGFQLWGFNADRSAVGGDYEKATIEGVEIPIQRRRQDTKLKVNQYTISNPFLLYGLEFGFDPQMKEIVLPIMQAQAQRYRRTGKLTASGTTLINREPYTIHNSIVGRGEPWATLTDDGTPITEKRLVSTAVAYAYHALFPDDTYGKELMQGITDLYNPNIGYYEGFYESDGKSAIGFTSSTNSMILESLLYQLTQHQPLIRPNGNSNSPWWKAIDKSDSGRGLPMESAPRIKYVSDRNSAYWLTTSTK
;
A
#
# COMPACT_ATOMS: atom_id res chain seq x y z
N MET A 1 46.74 -55.84 -23.39
CA MET A 1 45.27 -55.72 -23.56
C MET A 1 44.55 -54.86 -22.49
N LEU A 2 45.17 -54.47 -21.35
CA LEU A 2 44.47 -53.68 -20.31
C LEU A 2 44.58 -52.14 -20.46
N GLN A 3 45.46 -51.61 -21.32
CA GLN A 3 45.56 -50.16 -21.58
C GLN A 3 44.68 -49.66 -22.74
N GLN A 4 44.25 -50.53 -23.65
CA GLN A 4 43.40 -50.15 -24.79
C GLN A 4 41.93 -49.92 -24.37
N ASN A 5 41.43 -50.64 -23.37
CA ASN A 5 40.05 -50.50 -22.88
C ASN A 5 39.79 -49.24 -22.04
N ARG A 6 40.83 -48.61 -21.46
CA ARG A 6 40.69 -47.34 -20.72
C ARG A 6 40.56 -46.13 -21.65
N LYS A 7 41.33 -46.10 -22.75
CA LYS A 7 41.22 -45.04 -23.78
C LYS A 7 39.86 -45.06 -24.48
N TYR A 8 39.29 -46.23 -24.72
CA TYR A 8 37.98 -46.34 -25.40
C TYR A 8 36.79 -45.87 -24.52
N ARG A 9 36.84 -46.09 -23.20
CA ARG A 9 35.80 -45.56 -22.27
C ARG A 9 35.91 -44.05 -22.07
N TRP A 10 37.13 -43.51 -22.04
CA TRP A 10 37.34 -42.06 -21.93
C TRP A 10 36.92 -41.32 -23.21
N MET A 11 37.24 -41.86 -24.39
CA MET A 11 36.78 -41.29 -25.66
C MET A 11 35.25 -41.41 -25.86
N ARG A 12 34.61 -42.48 -25.38
CA ARG A 12 33.13 -42.57 -25.38
C ARG A 12 32.48 -41.58 -24.42
N SER A 13 33.10 -41.32 -23.26
CA SER A 13 32.58 -40.34 -22.30
C SER A 13 32.78 -38.91 -22.80
N LEU A 14 33.90 -38.64 -23.49
CA LEU A 14 34.16 -37.36 -24.15
C LEU A 14 33.25 -37.14 -25.38
N ALA A 15 32.99 -38.19 -26.16
CA ALA A 15 32.06 -38.14 -27.28
C ALA A 15 30.61 -37.95 -26.83
N LEU A 16 30.18 -38.59 -25.73
CA LEU A 16 28.85 -38.38 -25.15
C LEU A 16 28.70 -36.98 -24.51
N PHE A 17 29.79 -36.44 -23.93
CA PHE A 17 29.83 -35.08 -23.42
C PHE A 17 29.79 -34.04 -24.56
N LEU A 18 30.52 -34.27 -25.65
CA LEU A 18 30.52 -33.41 -26.83
C LEU A 18 29.23 -33.50 -27.64
N VAL A 19 28.57 -34.67 -27.69
CA VAL A 19 27.23 -34.83 -28.27
C VAL A 19 26.17 -34.18 -27.38
N GLY A 20 26.33 -34.20 -26.05
CA GLY A 20 25.50 -33.44 -25.12
C GLY A 20 25.63 -31.93 -25.29
N ILE A 21 26.85 -31.43 -25.53
CA ILE A 21 27.11 -30.00 -25.83
C ILE A 21 26.59 -29.64 -27.23
N TRP A 22 26.77 -30.50 -28.23
CA TRP A 22 26.21 -30.26 -29.57
C TRP A 22 24.68 -30.31 -29.61
N LEU A 23 24.02 -31.16 -28.80
CA LEU A 23 22.56 -31.17 -28.63
C LEU A 23 22.04 -29.93 -27.87
N GLN A 24 22.86 -29.30 -27.02
CA GLN A 24 22.54 -28.00 -26.43
C GLN A 24 22.68 -26.84 -27.43
N PHE A 25 23.52 -26.97 -28.47
CA PHE A 25 23.67 -25.96 -29.53
C PHE A 25 22.74 -26.18 -30.75
N LEU A 26 22.23 -27.39 -31.00
CA LEU A 26 21.29 -27.68 -32.08
C LEU A 26 19.80 -27.39 -31.76
N LEU A 27 19.49 -27.02 -30.52
CA LEU A 27 18.17 -26.48 -30.14
C LEU A 27 18.14 -24.94 -30.09
N CYS A 28 19.24 -24.26 -30.43
CA CYS A 28 19.26 -22.82 -30.70
C CYS A 28 18.93 -22.53 -32.17
N ILE A 29 17.69 -22.81 -32.55
CA ILE A 29 17.06 -22.07 -33.65
C ILE A 29 16.71 -20.69 -33.08
N PRO A 30 17.07 -19.56 -33.72
CA PRO A 30 16.63 -18.25 -33.28
C PRO A 30 15.15 -18.10 -33.64
N THR A 31 14.27 -18.70 -32.83
CA THR A 31 12.86 -18.35 -32.82
C THR A 31 12.76 -17.01 -32.12
N GLY A 32 12.33 -15.99 -32.87
CA GLY A 32 12.25 -14.61 -32.45
C GLY A 32 11.48 -14.43 -31.13
N GLU A 33 11.77 -13.29 -30.50
CA GLU A 33 10.96 -12.58 -29.50
C GLU A 33 9.72 -13.37 -29.07
N LEU A 34 9.87 -14.18 -28.02
CA LEU A 34 8.73 -14.67 -27.24
C LEU A 34 8.11 -13.45 -26.57
N ALA A 35 7.17 -12.82 -27.30
CA ALA A 35 6.18 -11.92 -26.75
C ALA A 35 5.59 -12.59 -25.50
N GLN A 36 5.93 -12.02 -24.36
CA GLN A 36 5.39 -12.39 -23.06
C GLN A 36 3.87 -12.34 -23.17
N ALA A 37 3.20 -13.49 -23.03
CA ALA A 37 1.77 -13.59 -23.22
C ALA A 37 1.06 -12.62 -22.25
N GLN A 38 0.51 -11.54 -22.79
CA GLN A 38 -0.26 -10.52 -22.08
C GLN A 38 -1.47 -11.18 -21.39
N ASN A 39 -1.78 -10.74 -20.17
CA ASN A 39 -2.96 -11.20 -19.44
C ASN A 39 -4.23 -10.96 -20.28
N PRO A 40 -5.24 -11.85 -20.24
CA PRO A 40 -6.51 -11.63 -20.93
C PRO A 40 -7.25 -10.35 -20.50
N SER A 41 -6.97 -9.82 -19.30
CA SER A 41 -7.48 -8.53 -18.79
C SER A 41 -6.77 -7.31 -19.37
N ASP A 42 -5.52 -7.45 -19.85
CA ASP A 42 -4.76 -6.35 -20.44
C ASP A 42 -5.29 -6.01 -21.85
N LYS A 43 -5.83 -7.01 -22.58
CA LYS A 43 -6.35 -6.84 -23.96
C LYS A 43 -7.46 -5.80 -24.12
N ASN A 44 -8.17 -5.44 -23.04
CA ASN A 44 -9.23 -4.41 -23.05
C ASN A 44 -8.80 -3.07 -22.40
N ASN A 45 -7.57 -2.95 -21.91
CA ASN A 45 -7.05 -1.73 -21.30
C ASN A 45 -6.30 -0.89 -22.34
N SER A 46 -6.78 0.33 -22.63
CA SER A 46 -6.19 1.22 -23.64
C SER A 46 -4.75 1.65 -23.33
N CYS A 47 -4.29 1.49 -22.09
CA CYS A 47 -2.90 1.75 -21.70
C CYS A 47 -1.95 0.60 -22.06
N SER A 48 -2.47 -0.62 -22.26
CA SER A 48 -1.66 -1.77 -22.69
C SER A 48 -1.31 -1.77 -24.18
N VAL A 49 -2.01 -0.96 -24.96
CA VAL A 49 -1.94 -0.97 -26.42
C VAL A 49 -0.70 -0.18 -26.88
N ILE A 50 0.40 -0.91 -27.08
CA ILE A 50 1.63 -0.41 -27.66
C ILE A 50 1.59 -0.63 -29.18
N THR A 51 1.37 0.44 -29.95
CA THR A 51 1.25 0.36 -31.43
C THR A 51 2.55 0.68 -32.16
N ALA A 52 3.52 1.31 -31.50
CA ALA A 52 4.82 1.66 -32.07
C ALA A 52 5.95 1.32 -31.08
N PRO A 53 6.26 0.03 -30.86
CA PRO A 53 7.22 -0.44 -29.87
C PRO A 53 8.55 0.33 -29.89
N LEU A 54 9.21 0.40 -28.73
CA LEU A 54 10.51 1.06 -28.62
C LEU A 54 11.57 0.33 -29.45
N THR A 55 12.41 1.08 -30.16
CA THR A 55 13.63 0.56 -30.79
C THR A 55 14.65 0.13 -29.74
N ALA A 56 15.69 -0.60 -30.13
CA ALA A 56 16.76 -0.98 -29.19
C ALA A 56 17.47 0.23 -28.55
N GLU A 57 17.62 1.32 -29.30
CA GLU A 57 18.19 2.57 -28.80
C GLU A 57 17.23 3.24 -27.79
N GLU A 58 15.95 3.30 -28.13
CA GLU A 58 14.91 3.86 -27.24
C GLU A 58 14.71 3.04 -25.96
N GLN A 59 14.82 1.72 -26.04
CA GLN A 59 14.82 0.85 -24.86
C GLN A 59 16.00 1.16 -23.93
N THR A 60 17.14 1.55 -24.50
CA THR A 60 18.31 1.98 -23.73
C THR A 60 18.04 3.29 -23.00
N TYR A 61 17.35 4.24 -23.65
CA TYR A 61 16.91 5.48 -23.01
C TYR A 61 15.91 5.20 -21.89
N ALA A 62 14.91 4.35 -22.14
CA ALA A 62 13.89 4.01 -21.15
C ALA A 62 14.53 3.37 -19.90
N LYS A 63 15.45 2.42 -20.09
CA LYS A 63 16.19 1.80 -18.98
C LYS A 63 17.05 2.81 -18.22
N ALA A 64 17.77 3.70 -18.91
CA ALA A 64 18.58 4.72 -18.27
C ALA A 64 17.73 5.70 -17.45
N ALA A 65 16.62 6.20 -18.02
CA ALA A 65 15.71 7.09 -17.32
C ALA A 65 15.05 6.41 -16.11
N TRP A 66 14.61 5.15 -16.25
CA TRP A 66 14.04 4.39 -15.14
C TRP A 66 15.05 4.13 -14.01
N GLN A 67 16.33 3.95 -14.34
CA GLN A 67 17.38 3.71 -13.35
C GLN A 67 17.52 4.85 -12.33
N TYR A 68 17.21 6.09 -12.72
CA TYR A 68 17.14 7.21 -11.78
C TYR A 68 16.20 6.91 -10.61
N PHE A 69 14.99 6.45 -10.91
CA PHE A 69 13.98 6.13 -9.90
C PHE A 69 14.34 4.89 -9.08
N VAL A 70 15.02 3.91 -9.69
CA VAL A 70 15.57 2.78 -8.94
C VAL A 70 16.57 3.25 -7.88
N ASN A 71 17.47 4.16 -8.24
CA ASN A 71 18.53 4.66 -7.37
C ASN A 71 18.02 5.63 -6.28
N ASN A 72 16.89 6.30 -6.54
CA ASN A 72 16.37 7.36 -5.67
C ASN A 72 15.06 6.98 -4.96
N TYR A 73 14.68 5.70 -4.99
CA TYR A 73 13.47 5.19 -4.33
C TYR A 73 13.61 5.12 -2.81
N GLN A 74 12.61 5.65 -2.12
CA GLN A 74 12.55 5.71 -0.66
C GLN A 74 11.66 4.59 -0.12
N GLN A 75 12.27 3.54 0.43
CA GLN A 75 11.56 2.34 0.90
C GLN A 75 10.49 2.61 1.97
N ASN A 76 10.69 3.65 2.79
CA ASN A 76 9.81 3.96 3.92
C ASN A 76 8.50 4.64 3.50
N THR A 77 8.53 5.42 2.42
CA THR A 77 7.38 6.23 1.95
C THR A 77 6.87 5.76 0.60
N GLY A 78 7.69 5.10 -0.21
CA GLY A 78 7.39 4.80 -1.61
C GLY A 78 7.57 6.00 -2.55
N PHE A 79 8.09 7.12 -2.04
CA PHE A 79 8.43 8.28 -2.87
C PHE A 79 9.79 8.09 -3.54
N THR A 80 10.15 9.05 -4.38
CA THR A 80 11.48 9.16 -4.97
C THR A 80 12.03 10.55 -4.72
N ASN A 81 13.34 10.68 -4.63
CA ASN A 81 13.98 11.98 -4.54
C ASN A 81 13.69 12.80 -5.81
N SER A 82 13.48 14.11 -5.66
CA SER A 82 13.37 15.07 -6.76
C SER A 82 14.72 15.33 -7.43
N THR A 83 15.79 15.34 -6.63
CA THR A 83 17.18 15.49 -7.07
C THR A 83 18.01 14.32 -6.56
N GLY A 84 18.91 13.80 -7.40
CA GLY A 84 19.74 12.63 -7.11
C GLY A 84 20.45 12.73 -5.76
N GLY A 85 20.21 11.76 -4.87
CA GLY A 85 20.82 11.72 -3.53
C GLY A 85 20.28 12.73 -2.51
N TYR A 86 19.29 13.56 -2.86
CA TYR A 86 18.72 14.56 -1.98
C TYR A 86 17.27 14.21 -1.60
N PRO A 87 16.98 13.78 -0.36
CA PRO A 87 15.69 13.19 0.01
C PRO A 87 14.58 14.22 0.21
N SER A 88 14.24 14.94 -0.85
CA SER A 88 13.18 15.93 -0.96
C SER A 88 12.25 15.57 -2.12
N GLY A 89 10.99 16.00 -2.07
CA GLY A 89 10.02 15.80 -3.14
C GLY A 89 8.81 16.72 -3.03
N THR A 90 8.47 17.37 -4.14
CA THR A 90 7.23 18.13 -4.31
C THR A 90 6.11 17.22 -4.84
N LEU A 91 4.87 17.73 -4.88
CA LEU A 91 3.78 17.00 -5.53
C LEU A 91 3.99 16.91 -7.05
N TRP A 92 4.68 17.88 -7.66
CA TRP A 92 5.09 17.84 -9.06
C TRP A 92 6.01 16.63 -9.33
N ASP A 93 7.05 16.49 -8.50
CA ASP A 93 8.01 15.37 -8.59
C ASP A 93 7.34 14.02 -8.36
N MET A 94 6.41 13.96 -7.39
CA MET A 94 5.63 12.77 -7.12
C MET A 94 4.74 12.41 -8.33
N GLY A 95 4.14 13.39 -9.01
CA GLY A 95 3.39 13.18 -10.25
C GLY A 95 4.27 12.63 -11.37
N ASN A 96 5.45 13.20 -11.56
CA ASN A 96 6.43 12.72 -12.53
C ASN A 96 6.89 11.28 -12.25
N TYR A 97 7.06 10.93 -10.98
CA TYR A 97 7.35 9.54 -10.59
C TYR A 97 6.20 8.59 -10.93
N LEU A 98 4.95 8.99 -10.69
CA LEU A 98 3.79 8.15 -11.04
C LEU A 98 3.69 7.91 -12.55
N MET A 99 3.94 8.93 -13.35
CA MET A 99 3.97 8.82 -14.80
C MET A 99 5.11 7.91 -15.27
N ALA A 100 6.30 8.03 -14.67
CA ALA A 100 7.42 7.13 -14.94
C ALA A 100 7.14 5.68 -14.53
N LEU A 101 6.51 5.46 -13.39
CA LEU A 101 6.14 4.14 -12.87
C LEU A 101 5.09 3.46 -13.78
N ASN A 102 4.09 4.22 -14.22
CA ASN A 102 3.11 3.78 -15.21
C ASN A 102 3.77 3.42 -16.55
N ALA A 103 4.65 4.29 -17.05
CA ALA A 103 5.42 4.05 -18.27
C ALA A 103 6.29 2.79 -18.14
N ALA A 104 7.03 2.62 -17.03
CA ALA A 104 7.88 1.45 -16.79
C ALA A 104 7.07 0.14 -16.82
N ARG A 105 5.85 0.15 -16.27
CA ARG A 105 4.96 -1.00 -16.30
C ARG A 105 4.50 -1.37 -17.71
N TRP A 106 4.06 -0.39 -18.49
CA TRP A 106 3.50 -0.63 -19.83
C TRP A 106 4.55 -0.80 -20.94
N LEU A 107 5.74 -0.24 -20.74
CA LEU A 107 6.93 -0.50 -21.57
C LEU A 107 7.62 -1.83 -21.21
N ASN A 108 7.07 -2.59 -20.25
CA ASN A 108 7.60 -3.87 -19.78
C ASN A 108 9.04 -3.78 -19.22
N LEU A 109 9.39 -2.66 -18.57
CA LEU A 109 10.64 -2.50 -17.82
C LEU A 109 10.55 -3.14 -16.43
N ILE A 110 9.34 -3.19 -15.86
CA ILE A 110 9.06 -3.83 -14.57
C ILE A 110 7.81 -4.72 -14.68
N PRO A 111 7.75 -5.85 -13.93
CA PRO A 111 6.56 -6.69 -13.89
C PRO A 111 5.43 -6.00 -13.08
N GLN A 112 4.18 -6.44 -13.30
CA GLN A 112 3.00 -5.94 -12.56
C GLN A 112 3.20 -5.98 -11.04
N SER A 113 3.82 -7.04 -10.50
CA SER A 113 4.06 -7.16 -9.06
C SER A 113 4.97 -6.08 -8.49
N GLU A 114 5.98 -5.64 -9.26
CA GLU A 114 6.87 -4.55 -8.82
C GLU A 114 6.15 -3.20 -8.92
N PHE A 115 5.38 -2.98 -9.99
CA PHE A 115 4.51 -1.81 -10.09
C PHE A 115 3.56 -1.74 -8.89
N ASP A 116 2.86 -2.83 -8.59
CA ASP A 116 1.91 -2.90 -7.47
C ASP A 116 2.62 -2.61 -6.15
N GLN A 117 3.79 -3.22 -5.90
CA GLN A 117 4.56 -2.99 -4.68
C GLN A 117 4.95 -1.51 -4.51
N ARG A 118 5.49 -0.90 -5.56
CA ARG A 118 5.93 0.50 -5.53
C ARG A 118 4.76 1.46 -5.41
N PHE A 119 3.70 1.24 -6.18
CA PHE A 119 2.54 2.13 -6.18
C PHE A 119 1.72 2.02 -4.89
N ASN A 120 1.53 0.80 -4.36
CA ASN A 120 0.94 0.59 -3.04
C ASN A 120 1.70 1.34 -1.95
N LYS A 121 3.04 1.27 -1.99
CA LYS A 121 3.88 1.95 -1.02
C LYS A 121 3.73 3.47 -1.14
N PHE A 122 3.79 3.99 -2.37
CA PHE A 122 3.55 5.39 -2.67
C PHE A 122 2.19 5.87 -2.13
N LEU A 123 1.09 5.17 -2.43
CA LEU A 123 -0.25 5.54 -1.96
C LEU A 123 -0.38 5.48 -0.43
N THR A 124 0.28 4.51 0.20
CA THR A 124 0.36 4.43 1.67
C THR A 124 1.10 5.62 2.25
N GLY A 125 2.26 5.97 1.70
CA GLY A 125 3.06 7.12 2.13
C GLY A 125 2.32 8.44 1.92
N LEU A 126 1.72 8.63 0.74
CA LEU A 126 0.96 9.83 0.41
C LEU A 126 -0.27 9.98 1.32
N GLY A 127 -1.00 8.90 1.57
CA GLY A 127 -2.18 8.89 2.44
C GLY A 127 -1.89 9.13 3.92
N ALA A 128 -0.62 9.06 4.33
CA ALA A 128 -0.12 9.30 5.68
C ALA A 128 0.55 10.67 5.87
N LEU A 129 0.69 11.48 4.80
CA LEU A 129 1.30 12.80 4.90
C LEU A 129 0.49 13.71 5.83
N LYS A 130 1.19 14.42 6.72
CA LYS A 130 0.61 15.58 7.41
C LYS A 130 0.34 16.66 6.36
N LEU A 131 -0.89 17.17 6.33
CA LEU A 131 -1.29 18.24 5.42
C LEU A 131 -0.96 19.60 6.04
N PHE A 132 -0.67 20.58 5.18
CA PHE A 132 -0.59 21.97 5.58
C PHE A 132 -1.97 22.43 6.06
N GLU A 133 -2.05 22.85 7.33
CA GLU A 133 -3.30 23.24 8.01
C GLU A 133 -4.44 22.22 7.83
N ASP A 134 -4.11 20.92 7.87
CA ASP A 134 -5.06 19.80 7.74
C ASP A 134 -5.95 19.88 6.47
N GLY A 135 -5.52 20.65 5.46
CA GLY A 135 -6.31 20.97 4.28
C GLY A 135 -5.70 20.44 3.00
N LEU A 136 -4.48 20.88 2.68
CA LEU A 136 -3.82 20.57 1.42
C LEU A 136 -2.38 20.10 1.65
N PRO A 137 -1.80 19.31 0.72
CA PRO A 137 -0.40 18.92 0.83
C PRO A 137 0.53 20.14 0.88
N ASN A 138 1.56 20.05 1.71
CA ASN A 138 2.64 21.03 1.77
C ASN A 138 3.42 21.06 0.45
N LYS A 139 4.02 22.20 0.11
CA LYS A 139 4.82 22.35 -1.13
C LYS A 139 5.96 21.32 -1.24
N VAL A 140 6.61 20.98 -0.12
CA VAL A 140 7.76 20.08 -0.11
C VAL A 140 7.69 19.12 1.06
N TYR A 141 7.98 17.86 0.79
CA TYR A 141 8.13 16.82 1.81
C TYR A 141 9.51 16.18 1.74
N HIS A 142 10.03 15.77 2.89
CA HIS A 142 11.20 14.94 2.94
C HIS A 142 10.84 13.54 2.39
N ALA A 143 11.40 13.19 1.24
CA ALA A 143 11.01 11.99 0.49
C ALA A 143 11.18 10.70 1.32
N GLY A 144 12.18 10.63 2.20
CA GLY A 144 12.47 9.43 3.00
C GLY A 144 11.53 9.16 4.19
N ASN A 145 10.77 10.14 4.67
CA ASN A 145 9.95 9.98 5.89
C ASN A 145 8.60 10.71 5.86
N GLY A 146 8.32 11.53 4.85
CA GLY A 146 7.05 12.25 4.70
C GLY A 146 6.90 13.47 5.63
N ALA A 147 7.98 13.95 6.26
CA ALA A 147 7.93 15.17 7.07
C ALA A 147 7.76 16.41 6.17
N MET A 148 6.98 17.40 6.63
CA MET A 148 6.93 18.71 5.98
C MET A 148 8.27 19.43 6.17
N VAL A 149 8.82 19.94 5.07
CA VAL A 149 10.11 20.62 5.04
C VAL A 149 10.03 21.92 4.24
N ASP A 150 11.07 22.75 4.36
CA ASP A 150 11.35 23.82 3.40
C ASP A 150 12.11 23.28 2.16
N TYR A 151 12.40 24.16 1.19
CA TYR A 151 13.19 23.79 0.00
C TYR A 151 14.65 23.41 0.32
N GLY A 152 15.16 23.77 1.50
CA GLY A 152 16.45 23.32 2.03
C GLY A 152 16.39 21.95 2.70
N ASN A 153 15.22 21.29 2.69
CA ASN A 153 14.94 20.00 3.32
C ASN A 153 15.07 20.04 4.86
N ASN A 154 14.90 21.22 5.46
CA ASN A 154 14.83 21.39 6.90
C ASN A 154 13.39 21.15 7.38
N PRO A 155 13.16 20.37 8.46
CA PRO A 155 11.82 20.16 9.02
C PRO A 155 11.13 21.46 9.43
N ILE A 156 9.89 21.65 8.97
CA ILE A 156 9.03 22.80 9.34
C ILE A 156 7.68 22.27 9.79
N GLU A 157 7.38 22.38 11.09
CA GLU A 157 6.19 21.79 11.70
C GLU A 157 4.86 22.28 11.12
N LYS A 158 4.80 23.58 10.77
CA LYS A 158 3.63 24.21 10.11
C LYS A 158 3.59 23.91 8.61
N GLY A 159 4.72 23.65 7.98
CA GLY A 159 4.91 23.69 6.52
C GLY A 159 5.05 25.12 5.98
N ILE A 160 5.16 25.22 4.65
CA ILE A 160 5.44 26.45 3.89
C ILE A 160 4.30 26.82 2.91
N GLY A 161 3.13 26.21 3.07
CA GLY A 161 1.94 26.40 2.22
C GLY A 161 1.73 25.26 1.22
N TRP A 162 0.86 25.46 0.23
CA TRP A 162 0.58 24.52 -0.86
C TRP A 162 0.82 25.15 -2.23
N SER A 163 1.05 24.31 -3.24
CA SER A 163 1.14 24.70 -4.65
C SER A 163 -0.09 24.20 -5.40
N ALA A 164 -0.87 25.10 -5.99
CA ALA A 164 -2.01 24.76 -6.83
C ALA A 164 -1.58 24.08 -8.13
N LEU A 165 -0.40 24.43 -8.68
CA LEU A 165 0.15 23.81 -9.89
C LEU A 165 0.55 22.36 -9.64
N ASP A 166 1.22 22.09 -8.52
CA ASP A 166 1.64 20.74 -8.15
C ASP A 166 0.43 19.83 -7.87
N ILE A 167 -0.61 20.40 -7.25
CA ILE A 167 -1.89 19.71 -7.09
C ILE A 167 -2.50 19.40 -8.47
N GLY A 168 -2.47 20.33 -9.42
CA GLY A 168 -2.91 20.08 -10.79
C GLY A 168 -2.16 18.92 -11.46
N ARG A 169 -0.82 18.90 -11.34
CA ARG A 169 0.04 17.83 -11.88
C ARG A 169 -0.29 16.46 -11.29
N ILE A 170 -0.39 16.35 -9.96
CA ILE A 170 -0.69 15.06 -9.33
C ILE A 170 -2.12 14.59 -9.64
N LEU A 171 -3.08 15.51 -9.80
CA LEU A 171 -4.45 15.18 -10.20
C LEU A 171 -4.51 14.63 -11.63
N ALA A 172 -3.76 15.22 -12.57
CA ALA A 172 -3.61 14.69 -13.93
C ALA A 172 -2.97 13.28 -13.91
N ALA A 173 -1.85 13.12 -13.21
CA ALA A 173 -1.18 11.83 -13.07
C ALA A 173 -2.09 10.76 -12.45
N PHE A 174 -2.88 11.12 -11.44
CA PHE A 174 -3.85 10.20 -10.84
C PHE A 174 -5.01 9.83 -11.76
N ASP A 175 -5.48 10.73 -12.63
CA ASP A 175 -6.48 10.35 -13.63
C ASP A 175 -5.91 9.36 -14.63
N ILE A 176 -4.68 9.56 -15.08
CA ILE A 176 -4.01 8.64 -16.00
C ILE A 176 -3.81 7.29 -15.31
N VAL A 177 -3.24 7.27 -14.11
CA VAL A 177 -2.95 6.03 -13.39
C VAL A 177 -4.23 5.27 -13.01
N ARG A 178 -5.31 5.94 -12.57
CA ARG A 178 -6.59 5.24 -12.29
C ARG A 178 -7.23 4.71 -13.57
N THR A 179 -7.00 5.36 -14.71
CA THR A 179 -7.50 4.87 -16.01
C THR A 179 -6.70 3.65 -16.46
N CYS A 180 -5.38 3.68 -16.34
CA CYS A 180 -4.51 2.58 -16.69
C CYS A 180 -4.53 1.43 -15.68
N HIS A 181 -4.85 1.69 -14.42
CA HIS A 181 -4.84 0.72 -13.33
C HIS A 181 -6.09 0.89 -12.45
N PRO A 182 -7.28 0.53 -12.96
CA PRO A 182 -8.56 0.82 -12.31
C PRO A 182 -8.71 0.21 -10.91
N GLN A 183 -7.97 -0.86 -10.60
CA GLN A 183 -7.94 -1.46 -9.26
C GLN A 183 -7.49 -0.51 -8.15
N TYR A 184 -6.82 0.61 -8.49
CA TYR A 184 -6.38 1.63 -7.53
C TYR A 184 -7.32 2.82 -7.41
N GLY A 185 -8.38 2.88 -8.23
CA GLY A 185 -9.24 4.05 -8.34
C GLY A 185 -9.85 4.50 -7.01
N ASP A 186 -10.35 3.56 -6.21
CA ASP A 186 -11.02 3.90 -4.95
C ASP A 186 -10.03 4.30 -3.84
N TRP A 187 -8.81 3.76 -3.85
CA TRP A 187 -7.76 4.19 -2.93
C TRP A 187 -7.33 5.63 -3.24
N ILE A 188 -7.10 5.95 -4.51
CA ILE A 188 -6.79 7.32 -4.95
C ILE A 188 -7.91 8.28 -4.53
N LYS A 189 -9.17 7.95 -4.81
CA LYS A 189 -10.33 8.76 -4.37
C LYS A 189 -10.35 8.94 -2.85
N GLY A 190 -10.05 7.88 -2.09
CA GLY A 190 -10.02 7.94 -0.63
C GLY A 190 -8.92 8.86 -0.07
N ILE A 191 -7.78 8.97 -0.74
CA ILE A 191 -6.73 9.94 -0.38
C ILE A 191 -7.21 11.36 -0.71
N LEU A 192 -7.69 11.59 -1.93
CA LEU A 192 -8.15 12.91 -2.39
C LEU A 192 -9.36 13.42 -1.59
N ALA A 193 -10.21 12.52 -1.07
CA ALA A 193 -11.33 12.88 -0.21
C ALA A 193 -10.90 13.54 1.12
N LYS A 194 -9.64 13.35 1.55
CA LYS A 194 -9.06 14.04 2.71
C LYS A 194 -8.53 15.44 2.35
N TRP A 195 -8.32 15.72 1.07
CA TRP A 195 -7.76 16.98 0.62
C TRP A 195 -8.89 17.97 0.36
N GLN A 196 -8.76 19.16 0.94
CA GLN A 196 -9.66 20.27 0.70
C GLN A 196 -9.28 20.99 -0.59
N ILE A 197 -9.33 20.29 -1.73
CA ILE A 197 -8.88 20.77 -3.07
C ILE A 197 -9.51 22.12 -3.43
N ALA A 198 -10.77 22.37 -3.02
CA ALA A 198 -11.41 23.67 -3.24
C ALA A 198 -10.66 24.87 -2.61
N ARG A 199 -9.78 24.67 -1.62
CA ARG A 199 -8.97 25.74 -1.02
C ARG A 199 -7.90 26.29 -1.97
N SER A 200 -7.51 25.54 -3.00
CA SER A 200 -6.60 26.05 -4.04
C SER A 200 -7.33 26.75 -5.19
N LEU A 201 -8.63 27.03 -5.01
CA LEU A 201 -9.48 27.69 -6.00
C LEU A 201 -10.15 28.92 -5.38
N LYS A 202 -10.05 30.06 -6.07
CA LYS A 202 -10.77 31.28 -5.70
C LYS A 202 -11.11 32.10 -6.93
N ASP A 203 -12.36 32.55 -7.01
CA ASP A 203 -12.88 33.39 -8.09
C ASP A 203 -12.66 32.86 -9.51
N GLY A 204 -12.59 31.52 -9.65
CA GLY A 204 -12.33 30.82 -10.91
C GLY A 204 -10.86 30.75 -11.32
N GLN A 205 -9.92 31.07 -10.41
CA GLN A 205 -8.47 31.00 -10.61
C GLN A 205 -7.81 30.01 -9.64
N LEU A 206 -6.56 29.62 -9.95
CA LEU A 206 -5.71 28.81 -9.08
C LEU A 206 -4.98 29.67 -8.05
N TYR A 207 -4.99 29.23 -6.79
CA TYR A 207 -4.34 29.89 -5.67
C TYR A 207 -3.47 28.93 -4.87
N GLY A 208 -2.17 29.21 -4.84
CA GLY A 208 -1.24 28.63 -3.88
C GLY A 208 -1.32 29.33 -2.53
N ALA A 209 -0.55 28.82 -1.56
CA ALA A 209 -0.34 29.49 -0.29
C ALA A 209 1.16 29.63 0.04
N THR A 210 1.47 30.67 0.79
CA THR A 210 2.80 30.89 1.39
C THR A 210 2.63 31.38 2.84
N ILE A 211 3.73 31.43 3.58
CA ILE A 211 3.76 31.98 4.94
C ILE A 211 4.22 33.44 4.88
N ALA A 212 3.39 34.36 5.36
CA ALA A 212 3.72 35.77 5.48
C ALA A 212 4.71 36.02 6.65
N PRO A 213 5.38 37.20 6.72
CA PRO A 213 6.33 37.51 7.80
C PRO A 213 5.73 37.43 9.22
N ASP A 214 4.43 37.68 9.37
CA ASP A 214 3.68 37.56 10.62
C ASP A 214 3.28 36.09 10.95
N LYS A 215 3.77 35.13 10.17
CA LYS A 215 3.48 33.70 10.22
C LYS A 215 2.06 33.32 9.81
N SER A 216 1.24 34.25 9.33
CA SER A 216 -0.07 33.95 8.77
C SER A 216 0.04 33.28 7.40
N THR A 217 -1.01 32.58 7.00
CA THR A 217 -1.09 31.93 5.68
C THR A 217 -1.64 32.92 4.68
N MET A 218 -0.85 33.24 3.66
CA MET A 218 -1.19 34.17 2.59
C MET A 218 -1.48 33.40 1.31
N LEU A 219 -2.68 33.59 0.76
CA LEU A 219 -3.04 33.06 -0.55
C LEU A 219 -2.40 33.91 -1.66
N VAL A 220 -1.81 33.24 -2.64
CA VAL A 220 -1.18 33.88 -3.80
C VAL A 220 -1.78 33.29 -5.06
N GLN A 221 -2.18 34.14 -6.01
CA GLN A 221 -2.62 33.64 -7.32
C GLN A 221 -1.39 33.00 -8.00
N GLU A 222 -1.53 31.74 -8.38
CA GLU A 222 -0.41 30.90 -8.84
C GLU A 222 -0.67 30.39 -10.25
N GLY A 223 0.40 30.32 -11.06
CA GLY A 223 0.32 29.94 -12.47
C GLY A 223 0.41 31.13 -13.42
N ARG A 224 1.07 30.87 -14.55
CA ARG A 224 1.18 31.76 -15.71
C ARG A 224 0.89 30.96 -16.96
N LEU A 225 0.63 31.67 -18.06
CA LEU A 225 0.31 31.09 -19.37
C LEU A 225 1.23 29.90 -19.72
N GLY A 226 0.60 28.77 -20.03
CA GLY A 226 1.20 27.44 -20.19
C GLY A 226 0.91 26.56 -18.98
N TYR A 227 1.51 26.87 -17.83
CA TYR A 227 1.38 26.03 -16.63
C TYR A 227 0.04 26.17 -15.93
N GLU A 228 -0.56 27.36 -15.93
CA GLU A 228 -1.86 27.57 -15.32
C GLU A 228 -2.94 26.73 -16.02
N GLU A 229 -2.98 26.78 -17.36
CA GLU A 229 -3.95 26.03 -18.15
C GLU A 229 -3.70 24.52 -18.06
N TYR A 230 -2.44 24.08 -18.08
CA TYR A 230 -2.08 22.67 -17.85
C TYR A 230 -2.62 22.17 -16.50
N ALA A 231 -2.32 22.91 -15.43
CA ALA A 231 -2.73 22.52 -14.09
C ALA A 231 -4.25 22.46 -13.96
N VAL A 232 -4.98 23.45 -14.49
CA VAL A 232 -6.45 23.48 -14.45
C VAL A 232 -7.07 22.26 -15.12
N ARG A 233 -6.52 21.76 -16.24
CA ARG A 233 -7.03 20.53 -16.86
C ARG A 233 -6.94 19.33 -15.92
N GLY A 234 -5.90 19.26 -15.10
CA GLY A 234 -5.81 18.28 -14.01
C GLY A 234 -6.95 18.39 -13.00
N TYR A 235 -7.35 19.60 -12.61
CA TYR A 235 -8.51 19.83 -11.74
C TYR A 235 -9.84 19.42 -12.39
N GLU A 236 -10.01 19.69 -13.69
CA GLU A 236 -11.25 19.42 -14.42
C GLU A 236 -11.55 17.92 -14.52
N LEU A 237 -10.52 17.06 -14.60
CA LEU A 237 -10.68 15.60 -14.55
C LEU A 237 -11.32 15.08 -13.25
N TRP A 238 -11.30 15.91 -12.19
CA TRP A 238 -11.85 15.61 -10.88
C TRP A 238 -13.06 16.48 -10.53
N GLY A 239 -13.64 17.17 -11.52
CA GLY A 239 -14.88 17.92 -11.39
C GLY A 239 -14.74 19.33 -10.81
N PHE A 240 -13.52 19.81 -10.60
CA PHE A 240 -13.26 21.19 -10.19
C PHE A 240 -13.19 22.11 -11.40
N LYS A 241 -13.73 23.33 -11.28
CA LYS A 241 -13.80 24.29 -12.39
C LYS A 241 -13.06 25.58 -12.05
N ALA A 242 -12.17 26.00 -12.93
CA ALA A 242 -11.42 27.25 -12.81
C ALA A 242 -11.42 28.00 -14.16
N PRO A 243 -12.58 28.50 -14.63
CA PRO A 243 -12.72 29.01 -16.00
C PRO A 243 -11.86 30.24 -16.31
N LYS A 244 -11.44 31.02 -15.31
CA LYS A 244 -10.53 32.15 -15.53
C LYS A 244 -9.07 31.70 -15.63
N ALA A 245 -8.67 30.68 -14.89
CA ALA A 245 -7.34 30.09 -15.01
C ALA A 245 -7.20 29.22 -16.28
N ALA A 246 -8.31 28.67 -16.78
CA ALA A 246 -8.36 28.05 -18.11
C ALA A 246 -8.34 29.07 -19.26
N ALA A 247 -8.68 30.33 -18.98
CA ALA A 247 -8.65 31.40 -19.96
C ALA A 247 -7.21 31.91 -20.09
N LEU A 248 -6.74 32.06 -21.33
CA LEU A 248 -5.40 32.59 -21.62
C LEU A 248 -5.21 34.05 -21.18
N GLU A 249 -6.29 34.75 -20.83
CA GLU A 249 -6.25 36.17 -20.48
C GLU A 249 -5.87 36.37 -19.01
N PRO A 250 -5.05 37.39 -18.68
CA PRO A 250 -4.57 38.43 -19.59
C PRO A 250 -3.27 38.06 -20.32
N PHE A 251 -3.26 38.13 -21.65
CA PHE A 251 -2.04 37.91 -22.44
C PHE A 251 -1.80 38.99 -23.51
N GLU A 252 -0.61 38.96 -24.09
CA GLU A 252 -0.27 39.64 -25.34
C GLU A 252 0.63 38.77 -26.22
N LEU A 253 0.76 39.17 -27.48
CA LEU A 253 1.69 38.54 -28.41
C LEU A 253 3.00 39.33 -28.48
N VAL A 254 4.10 38.74 -28.01
CA VAL A 254 5.44 39.32 -28.09
C VAL A 254 6.21 38.70 -29.25
N ASP A 255 6.98 39.52 -29.96
CA ASP A 255 7.87 39.06 -31.02
C ASP A 255 9.15 38.45 -30.43
N VAL A 256 9.37 37.16 -30.68
CA VAL A 256 10.60 36.46 -30.33
C VAL A 256 11.14 35.80 -31.60
N ASN A 257 12.24 36.33 -32.11
CA ASN A 257 12.86 35.88 -33.37
C ASN A 257 11.86 35.85 -34.56
N GLY A 258 10.98 36.85 -34.66
CA GLY A 258 9.98 36.96 -35.73
C GLY A 258 8.79 36.02 -35.56
N VAL A 259 8.63 35.40 -34.39
CA VAL A 259 7.48 34.58 -34.02
C VAL A 259 6.67 35.29 -32.94
N LYS A 260 5.35 35.38 -33.12
CA LYS A 260 4.45 35.98 -32.13
C LYS A 260 4.11 34.98 -31.03
N LEU A 261 4.80 35.04 -29.90
CA LEU A 261 4.55 34.17 -28.75
C LEU A 261 3.50 34.78 -27.82
N PRO A 262 2.52 34.00 -27.33
CA PRO A 262 1.66 34.44 -26.24
C PRO A 262 2.49 34.55 -24.95
N VAL A 263 2.38 35.68 -24.28
CA VAL A 263 3.01 35.94 -22.99
C VAL A 263 1.97 36.47 -22.02
N ASP A 264 2.05 36.04 -20.77
CA ASP A 264 1.18 36.51 -19.70
C ASP A 264 1.52 37.96 -19.34
N LYS A 265 0.51 38.82 -19.16
CA LYS A 265 0.72 40.22 -18.77
C LYS A 265 1.03 40.40 -17.29
N ARG A 266 0.83 39.38 -16.46
CA ARG A 266 1.11 39.40 -15.02
C ARG A 266 2.61 39.23 -14.77
N ASP A 267 3.35 40.32 -14.92
CA ASP A 267 4.80 40.36 -14.76
C ASP A 267 5.26 40.35 -13.28
N TYR A 268 6.57 40.13 -13.07
CA TYR A 268 7.17 40.10 -11.74
C TYR A 268 6.99 41.41 -10.98
N LYS A 269 7.03 42.56 -11.67
CA LYS A 269 6.91 43.87 -11.03
C LYS A 269 5.53 44.09 -10.42
N SER A 270 4.48 43.65 -11.11
CA SER A 270 3.09 43.84 -10.68
C SER A 270 2.60 42.75 -9.73
N THR A 271 3.17 41.53 -9.82
CA THR A 271 2.62 40.36 -9.12
C THR A 271 3.61 39.61 -8.24
N ASN A 272 4.89 39.98 -8.25
CA ASN A 272 5.97 39.25 -7.56
C ASN A 272 6.11 37.78 -8.01
N ALA A 273 5.71 37.47 -9.25
CA ALA A 273 5.89 36.17 -9.88
C ALA A 273 6.19 36.36 -11.38
N ASN A 274 7.10 35.56 -11.91
CA ASN A 274 7.64 35.71 -13.26
C ASN A 274 6.67 35.17 -14.31
N ASN A 275 6.51 35.87 -15.44
CA ASN A 275 5.70 35.45 -16.60
C ASN A 275 6.54 34.69 -17.64
N TYR A 276 7.33 33.72 -17.20
CA TYR A 276 8.21 32.97 -18.09
C TYR A 276 7.43 32.14 -19.11
N VAL A 277 7.92 32.13 -20.35
CA VAL A 277 7.49 31.18 -21.40
C VAL A 277 8.57 30.12 -21.55
N VAL A 278 8.19 28.87 -21.29
CA VAL A 278 9.07 27.69 -21.25
C VAL A 278 8.47 26.53 -22.03
N SER A 279 9.27 25.51 -22.36
CA SER A 279 8.84 24.40 -23.21
C SER A 279 7.98 23.34 -22.49
N GLU A 280 8.27 23.03 -21.22
CA GLU A 280 7.73 21.83 -20.55
C GLU A 280 6.19 21.81 -20.45
N SER A 281 5.54 22.93 -20.14
CA SER A 281 4.06 22.98 -20.05
C SER A 281 3.38 22.59 -21.36
N TYR A 282 3.84 23.14 -22.50
CA TYR A 282 3.33 22.81 -23.82
C TYR A 282 3.63 21.35 -24.23
N ILE A 283 4.80 20.83 -23.82
CA ILE A 283 5.18 19.45 -24.06
C ILE A 283 4.26 18.51 -23.28
N LEU A 284 4.12 18.72 -21.97
CA LEU A 284 3.24 17.94 -21.09
C LEU A 284 1.81 17.93 -21.61
N ASP A 285 1.28 19.08 -21.98
CA ASP A 285 -0.05 19.16 -22.57
C ASP A 285 -0.19 18.33 -23.85
N GLY A 286 0.79 18.41 -24.75
CA GLY A 286 0.79 17.63 -25.97
C GLY A 286 0.82 16.12 -25.71
N LEU A 287 1.58 15.68 -24.70
CA LEU A 287 1.72 14.27 -24.32
C LEU A 287 0.47 13.74 -23.60
N GLU A 288 -0.12 14.54 -22.72
CA GLU A 288 -1.19 14.07 -21.83
C GLU A 288 -2.57 14.32 -22.40
N PHE A 289 -2.86 15.55 -22.84
CA PHE A 289 -4.19 15.97 -23.28
C PHE A 289 -4.31 16.06 -24.82
N GLY A 290 -3.18 16.18 -25.51
CA GLY A 290 -3.11 16.33 -26.96
C GLY A 290 -3.16 17.80 -27.41
N LEU A 291 -2.62 18.04 -28.61
CA LEU A 291 -2.53 19.38 -29.20
C LEU A 291 -3.81 19.75 -29.97
N GLY A 292 -4.81 20.27 -29.24
CA GLY A 292 -6.06 20.82 -29.78
C GLY A 292 -6.12 22.35 -29.77
N GLY A 293 -6.98 22.94 -30.61
CA GLY A 293 -7.29 24.37 -30.59
C GLY A 293 -6.06 25.30 -30.66
N TYR A 294 -6.06 26.34 -29.81
CA TYR A 294 -4.96 27.31 -29.70
C TYR A 294 -3.63 26.67 -29.30
N LEU A 295 -3.68 25.57 -28.55
CA LEU A 295 -2.50 24.96 -27.96
C LEU A 295 -1.61 24.33 -29.03
N LYS A 296 -2.19 23.77 -30.08
CA LYS A 296 -1.45 23.28 -31.24
C LYS A 296 -0.63 24.38 -31.90
N GLU A 297 -1.23 25.55 -32.10
CA GLU A 297 -0.57 26.68 -32.72
C GLU A 297 0.52 27.26 -31.82
N TYR A 298 0.21 27.52 -30.55
CA TYR A 298 1.16 28.13 -29.62
C TYR A 298 2.34 27.21 -29.32
N THR A 299 2.12 25.90 -29.18
CA THR A 299 3.19 24.91 -29.05
C THR A 299 4.12 24.93 -30.28
N ALA A 300 3.55 24.98 -31.49
CA ALA A 300 4.36 25.06 -32.71
C ALA A 300 5.17 26.37 -32.79
N ARG A 301 4.59 27.49 -32.34
CA ARG A 301 5.28 28.78 -32.26
C ARG A 301 6.45 28.76 -31.25
N VAL A 302 6.30 28.11 -30.09
CA VAL A 302 7.38 27.93 -29.11
C VAL A 302 8.57 27.19 -29.74
N LEU A 303 8.32 26.06 -30.42
CA LEU A 303 9.40 25.33 -31.10
C LEU A 303 10.02 26.15 -32.25
N GLU A 304 9.20 26.83 -33.05
CA GLU A 304 9.67 27.63 -34.19
C GLU A 304 10.54 28.82 -33.74
N ALA A 305 10.21 29.50 -32.63
CA ALA A 305 11.04 30.60 -32.10
C ALA A 305 12.46 30.12 -31.75
N GLN A 306 12.58 28.94 -31.14
CA GLN A 306 13.89 28.33 -30.83
C GLN A 306 14.65 27.93 -32.09
N LYS A 307 13.96 27.37 -33.09
CA LYS A 307 14.53 27.05 -34.41
C LYS A 307 15.07 28.31 -35.10
N ARG A 308 14.30 29.41 -35.11
CA ARG A 308 14.74 30.67 -35.73
C ARG A 308 15.90 31.32 -34.99
N ARG A 309 15.98 31.19 -33.66
CA ARG A 309 17.19 31.57 -32.92
C ARG A 309 18.40 30.76 -33.39
N PHE A 310 18.26 29.45 -33.58
CA PHE A 310 19.34 28.62 -34.12
C PHE A 310 19.73 29.02 -35.53
N GLU A 311 18.78 29.29 -36.43
CA GLU A 311 19.08 29.74 -37.80
C GLU A 311 19.80 31.09 -37.82
N ALA A 312 19.44 32.00 -36.91
CA ALA A 312 20.06 33.32 -36.81
C ALA A 312 21.45 33.32 -36.15
N THR A 313 21.71 32.38 -35.22
CA THR A 313 22.89 32.43 -34.33
C THR A 313 23.79 31.21 -34.39
N GLY A 314 23.34 30.12 -35.00
CA GLY A 314 23.98 28.80 -34.91
C GLY A 314 23.84 28.09 -33.56
N GLN A 315 23.21 28.72 -32.55
CA GLN A 315 23.08 28.17 -31.20
C GLN A 315 21.83 27.29 -31.06
N LEU A 316 22.02 25.98 -30.89
CA LEU A 316 20.92 25.07 -30.54
C LEU A 316 20.27 25.51 -29.22
N THR A 317 18.94 25.47 -29.17
CA THR A 317 18.14 26.05 -28.08
C THR A 317 16.96 25.12 -27.77
N ALA A 318 16.88 24.61 -26.55
CA ALA A 318 15.72 23.89 -26.03
C ALA A 318 15.51 24.32 -24.58
N VAL A 319 14.87 25.46 -24.39
CA VAL A 319 14.83 26.13 -23.09
C VAL A 319 13.59 25.74 -22.30
N THR A 320 13.82 25.43 -21.04
CA THR A 320 12.80 25.22 -20.01
C THR A 320 13.46 25.43 -18.65
N GLU A 321 12.70 25.38 -17.57
CA GLU A 321 13.21 25.35 -16.21
C GLU A 321 13.90 24.04 -15.87
N ASP A 322 15.09 24.14 -15.27
CA ASP A 322 15.90 22.98 -14.91
C ASP A 322 16.67 23.25 -13.62
N ASN A 323 16.89 22.17 -12.85
CA ASN A 323 17.95 22.19 -11.87
C ASN A 323 19.31 22.32 -12.57
N ILE A 324 20.29 22.88 -11.86
CA ILE A 324 21.67 22.94 -12.33
C ILE A 324 22.63 22.37 -11.28
N ASP A 325 23.77 21.85 -11.74
CA ASP A 325 24.79 21.17 -10.93
C ASP A 325 25.66 22.10 -10.05
N ARG A 326 25.24 23.36 -9.90
CA ARG A 326 25.94 24.43 -9.16
C ARG A 326 24.95 25.50 -8.73
N GLU A 327 25.35 26.39 -7.83
CA GLU A 327 24.54 27.55 -7.45
C GLU A 327 24.14 28.38 -8.69
N PRO A 328 22.88 28.85 -8.83
CA PRO A 328 21.77 28.82 -7.85
C PRO A 328 20.92 27.53 -7.78
N TYR A 329 21.37 26.41 -8.34
CA TYR A 329 20.76 25.07 -8.29
C TYR A 329 19.42 24.89 -9.02
N PHE A 330 18.75 25.98 -9.41
CA PHE A 330 17.55 25.96 -10.24
C PHE A 330 17.44 27.26 -11.05
N LEU A 331 17.11 27.15 -12.33
CA LEU A 331 16.97 28.28 -13.24
C LEU A 331 15.80 28.06 -14.20
N TYR A 332 15.07 29.14 -14.50
CA TYR A 332 14.16 29.20 -15.62
C TYR A 332 14.93 29.66 -16.86
N ASN A 333 15.19 28.74 -17.80
CA ASN A 333 15.62 29.13 -19.14
C ASN A 333 14.37 29.37 -19.98
N THR A 334 14.21 30.59 -20.49
CA THR A 334 12.94 31.04 -21.05
C THR A 334 13.09 31.49 -22.49
N LEU A 335 12.01 31.43 -23.26
CA LEU A 335 11.90 32.15 -24.52
C LEU A 335 11.67 33.64 -24.27
N TYR A 336 10.91 33.94 -23.22
CA TYR A 336 10.59 35.28 -22.75
C TYR A 336 10.33 35.26 -21.24
N SER A 337 10.76 36.31 -20.55
CA SER A 337 10.31 36.61 -19.19
C SER A 337 10.50 38.11 -18.90
N ASN A 338 9.50 38.73 -18.28
CA ASN A 338 9.54 40.09 -17.73
C ASN A 338 10.14 41.14 -18.69
N GLY A 339 9.72 41.15 -19.95
CA GLY A 339 10.20 42.09 -20.96
C GLY A 339 11.49 41.69 -21.68
N LYS A 340 12.11 40.56 -21.33
CA LYS A 340 13.39 40.09 -21.88
C LYS A 340 13.22 38.76 -22.60
N THR A 341 13.62 38.71 -23.88
CA THR A 341 13.69 37.45 -24.64
C THR A 341 14.93 36.65 -24.23
N TRP A 342 14.82 35.32 -24.23
CA TRP A 342 15.93 34.40 -23.91
C TRP A 342 16.53 34.60 -22.51
N ALA A 343 15.72 35.06 -21.55
CA ALA A 343 16.16 35.28 -20.19
C ALA A 343 16.44 33.94 -19.49
N THR A 344 17.50 33.92 -18.69
CA THR A 344 17.82 32.81 -17.77
C THR A 344 17.81 33.38 -16.38
N ILE A 345 16.79 33.03 -15.59
CA ILE A 345 16.51 33.73 -14.32
C ILE A 345 16.22 32.78 -13.17
N THR A 346 16.44 33.25 -11.94
CA THR A 346 15.90 32.61 -10.72
C THR A 346 14.44 32.99 -10.49
N GLU A 347 13.79 32.36 -9.51
CA GLU A 347 12.44 32.75 -9.05
C GLU A 347 12.38 34.23 -8.60
N LYS A 348 13.50 34.78 -8.12
CA LYS A 348 13.61 36.19 -7.71
C LYS A 348 13.89 37.15 -8.88
N ASN A 349 13.79 36.65 -10.12
CA ASN A 349 14.08 37.40 -11.35
C ASN A 349 15.55 37.88 -11.44
N GLU A 350 16.49 37.14 -10.86
CA GLU A 350 17.93 37.44 -10.97
C GLU A 350 18.51 36.76 -12.21
N ASP A 351 19.32 37.48 -13.00
CA ASP A 351 19.86 37.02 -14.29
C ASP A 351 21.11 36.13 -14.16
N TYR A 352 21.10 34.98 -14.83
CA TYR A 352 22.22 34.02 -14.94
C TYR A 352 22.45 33.54 -16.39
N PRO A 353 22.65 34.44 -17.37
CA PRO A 353 22.74 34.08 -18.79
C PRO A 353 23.87 33.08 -19.12
N GLN A 354 24.96 33.08 -18.34
CA GLN A 354 26.10 32.19 -18.49
C GLN A 354 25.76 30.71 -18.21
N PHE A 355 24.64 30.44 -17.54
CA PHE A 355 24.17 29.10 -17.22
C PHE A 355 22.99 28.66 -18.09
N ARG A 356 22.69 29.38 -19.19
CA ARG A 356 21.65 28.93 -20.13
C ARG A 356 21.98 27.53 -20.65
N SER A 357 20.99 26.64 -20.66
CA SER A 357 21.17 25.25 -21.09
C SER A 357 20.17 24.81 -22.14
N ILE A 358 20.61 23.87 -22.99
CA ILE A 358 19.75 23.00 -23.79
C ILE A 358 19.25 21.90 -22.85
N SER A 359 17.94 21.86 -22.60
CA SER A 359 17.32 20.88 -21.70
C SER A 359 17.13 19.52 -22.38
N THR A 360 17.57 18.45 -21.72
CA THR A 360 17.44 17.07 -22.22
C THR A 360 15.96 16.68 -22.37
N LYS A 361 15.14 16.97 -21.36
CA LYS A 361 13.71 16.64 -21.37
C LYS A 361 12.93 17.40 -22.45
N ALA A 362 13.28 18.67 -22.69
CA ALA A 362 12.68 19.44 -23.77
C ALA A 362 13.11 18.93 -25.15
N ALA A 363 14.39 18.58 -25.33
CA ALA A 363 14.89 18.02 -26.59
C ALA A 363 14.19 16.70 -26.95
N PHE A 364 14.01 15.79 -25.99
CA PHE A 364 13.19 14.59 -26.17
C PHE A 364 11.74 14.94 -26.50
N GLY A 365 11.12 15.83 -25.71
CA GLY A 365 9.72 16.21 -25.91
C GLY A 365 9.46 16.76 -27.31
N TRP A 366 10.31 17.68 -27.78
CA TRP A 366 10.19 18.23 -29.13
C TRP A 366 10.34 17.18 -30.23
N LYS A 367 11.29 16.23 -30.06
CA LYS A 367 11.49 15.17 -31.04
C LYS A 367 10.29 14.26 -31.17
N TYR A 368 9.65 13.86 -30.08
CA TYR A 368 8.54 12.90 -30.13
C TYR A 368 7.17 13.54 -30.36
N LEU A 369 6.99 14.83 -30.03
CA LEU A 369 5.80 15.59 -30.43
C LEU A 369 5.85 16.00 -31.91
N TYR A 370 7.04 16.30 -32.45
CA TYR A 370 7.23 16.69 -33.85
C TYR A 370 8.29 15.81 -34.53
N PRO A 371 7.98 14.52 -34.78
CA PRO A 371 8.96 13.53 -35.26
C PRO A 371 9.63 13.89 -36.59
N ASP A 372 8.91 14.60 -37.46
CA ASP A 372 9.38 15.00 -38.79
C ASP A 372 10.11 16.37 -38.80
N ASN A 373 10.21 17.04 -37.65
CA ASN A 373 10.86 18.34 -37.56
C ASN A 373 12.38 18.19 -37.48
N ALA A 374 13.09 18.66 -38.53
CA ALA A 374 14.54 18.57 -38.63
C ALA A 374 15.29 19.30 -37.51
N TYR A 375 14.75 20.39 -36.97
CA TYR A 375 15.36 21.09 -35.83
C TYR A 375 15.20 20.29 -34.54
N ALA A 376 14.02 19.72 -34.28
CA ALA A 376 13.78 18.85 -33.15
C ALA A 376 14.71 17.61 -33.17
N GLN A 377 14.98 17.05 -34.36
CA GLN A 377 15.98 16.00 -34.52
C GLN A 377 17.38 16.46 -34.07
N LYS A 378 17.84 17.65 -34.48
CA LYS A 378 19.15 18.18 -34.05
C LYS A 378 19.24 18.37 -32.54
N LEU A 379 18.17 18.81 -31.90
CA LEU A 379 18.10 18.93 -30.43
C LEU A 379 18.22 17.56 -29.76
N PHE A 380 17.51 16.56 -30.29
CA PHE A 380 17.58 15.20 -29.78
C PHE A 380 18.96 14.58 -29.95
N ASP A 381 19.63 14.79 -31.09
CA ASP A 381 20.96 14.25 -31.36
C ASP A 381 22.01 14.71 -30.35
N VAL A 382 21.89 15.94 -29.82
CA VAL A 382 22.81 16.43 -28.77
C VAL A 382 22.41 16.00 -27.35
N ALA A 383 21.17 15.55 -27.16
CA ALA A 383 20.62 15.23 -25.84
C ALA A 383 20.57 13.73 -25.53
N LYS A 384 20.41 12.87 -26.55
CA LYS A 384 20.16 11.43 -26.41
C LYS A 384 21.27 10.65 -25.66
N ASP A 385 22.47 11.19 -25.65
CA ASP A 385 23.64 10.61 -24.98
C ASP A 385 24.08 11.35 -23.71
N LEU A 386 23.32 12.36 -23.24
CA LEU A 386 23.57 13.06 -21.98
C LEU A 386 23.15 12.20 -20.77
N ARG A 387 23.87 11.11 -20.55
CA ARG A 387 23.61 10.13 -19.51
C ARG A 387 24.79 10.05 -18.55
N SER A 388 24.49 9.75 -17.29
CA SER A 388 25.52 9.49 -16.30
C SER A 388 26.31 8.21 -16.64
N PRO A 389 27.65 8.24 -16.66
CA PRO A 389 28.49 7.08 -16.98
C PRO A 389 28.30 5.89 -16.03
N ASP A 390 27.86 6.13 -14.80
CA ASP A 390 27.57 5.11 -13.80
C ASP A 390 26.15 4.49 -13.94
N GLY A 391 25.40 4.92 -14.98
CA GLY A 391 24.02 4.50 -15.19
C GLY A 391 22.99 5.21 -14.32
N GLY A 392 23.35 6.30 -13.63
CA GLY A 392 22.47 7.01 -12.70
C GLY A 392 21.23 7.71 -13.29
N GLY A 393 21.15 7.83 -14.62
CA GLY A 393 20.04 8.49 -15.33
C GLY A 393 20.53 9.46 -16.41
N PHE A 394 19.59 10.22 -16.97
CA PHE A 394 19.87 11.36 -17.84
C PHE A 394 20.21 12.60 -17.03
N TYR A 395 21.24 13.30 -17.48
CA TYR A 395 21.58 14.64 -17.04
C TYR A 395 20.54 15.65 -17.52
N ALA A 396 20.33 16.71 -16.73
CA ALA A 396 19.31 17.72 -17.01
C ALA A 396 19.52 18.44 -18.36
N GLY A 397 20.77 18.63 -18.80
CA GLY A 397 21.02 19.29 -20.08
C GLY A 397 22.49 19.56 -20.40
N LEU A 398 22.70 20.47 -21.34
CA LEU A 398 24.01 20.93 -21.81
C LEU A 398 24.08 22.46 -21.74
N TYR A 399 25.05 23.03 -21.03
CA TYR A 399 25.22 24.48 -21.00
C TYR A 399 25.57 25.03 -22.38
N GLU A 400 24.87 26.08 -22.82
CA GLU A 400 25.05 26.69 -24.14
C GLU A 400 26.46 27.27 -24.29
N GLU A 401 26.96 27.99 -23.28
CA GLU A 401 28.25 28.70 -23.36
C GLU A 401 29.44 27.73 -23.29
N THR A 402 29.47 26.88 -22.27
CA THR A 402 30.63 26.01 -21.98
C THR A 402 30.63 24.71 -22.77
N LYS A 403 29.47 24.33 -23.35
CA LYS A 403 29.23 23.02 -23.97
C LYS A 403 29.50 21.84 -23.02
N GLN A 404 29.53 22.09 -21.71
CA GLN A 404 29.68 21.04 -20.70
C GLN A 404 28.29 20.53 -20.27
N PRO A 405 28.16 19.24 -19.95
CA PRO A 405 26.93 18.70 -19.38
C PRO A 405 26.60 19.38 -18.06
N ASN A 406 25.32 19.73 -17.87
CA ASN A 406 24.74 20.02 -16.57
C ASN A 406 24.44 18.68 -15.90
N LYS A 407 25.33 18.22 -15.02
CA LYS A 407 25.35 16.83 -14.54
C LYS A 407 24.32 16.50 -13.45
N VAL A 408 23.42 17.42 -13.12
CA VAL A 408 22.39 17.15 -12.12
C VAL A 408 21.42 16.09 -12.65
N LEU A 409 21.06 15.16 -11.78
CA LEU A 409 20.08 14.10 -12.03
C LEU A 409 18.80 14.43 -11.29
N THR A 410 17.67 14.49 -12.01
CA THR A 410 16.37 14.85 -11.41
C THR A 410 15.25 13.90 -11.82
N GLY A 411 14.26 13.79 -10.94
CA GLY A 411 13.02 13.07 -11.19
C GLY A 411 12.20 13.71 -12.30
N ASN A 412 12.26 15.04 -12.44
CA ASN A 412 11.59 15.74 -13.53
C ASN A 412 12.15 15.33 -14.91
N THR A 413 13.46 15.45 -15.12
CA THR A 413 14.08 15.09 -16.41
C THR A 413 13.85 13.63 -16.78
N ASN A 414 14.12 12.71 -15.83
CA ASN A 414 14.01 11.29 -16.10
C ASN A 414 12.56 10.80 -16.18
N GLY A 415 11.66 11.40 -15.39
CA GLY A 415 10.23 11.08 -15.43
C GLY A 415 9.57 11.49 -16.73
N LEU A 416 9.86 12.71 -17.20
CA LEU A 416 9.31 13.19 -18.46
C LEU A 416 9.84 12.38 -19.66
N ILE A 417 11.12 11.98 -19.66
CA ILE A 417 11.67 11.09 -20.70
C ILE A 417 10.93 9.74 -20.71
N MET A 418 10.66 9.14 -19.55
CA MET A 418 9.88 7.90 -19.45
C MET A 418 8.47 8.06 -20.03
N GLU A 419 7.80 9.16 -19.69
CA GLU A 419 6.46 9.49 -20.19
C GLU A 419 6.45 9.70 -21.71
N ILE A 420 7.42 10.45 -22.24
CA ILE A 420 7.59 10.71 -23.68
C ILE A 420 7.78 9.40 -24.46
N LEU A 421 8.62 8.50 -23.96
CA LEU A 421 8.86 7.20 -24.61
C LEU A 421 7.60 6.33 -24.58
N TYR A 422 6.82 6.39 -23.50
CA TYR A 422 5.54 5.69 -23.42
C TYR A 422 4.50 6.29 -24.38
N TYR A 423 4.39 7.62 -24.47
CA TYR A 423 3.58 8.30 -25.48
C TYR A 423 3.95 7.86 -26.90
N LYS A 424 5.26 7.81 -27.21
CA LYS A 424 5.74 7.31 -28.49
C LYS A 424 5.34 5.86 -28.71
N ALA A 425 5.53 5.00 -27.71
CA ALA A 425 5.23 3.58 -27.80
C ALA A 425 3.74 3.31 -28.11
N ARG A 426 2.86 4.19 -27.66
CA ARG A 426 1.41 4.19 -27.97
C ARG A 426 1.04 4.75 -29.34
N GLY A 427 2.04 5.01 -30.20
CA GLY A 427 1.84 5.57 -31.53
C GLY A 427 1.59 7.08 -31.51
N ASN A 428 2.29 7.81 -30.64
CA ASN A 428 2.16 9.25 -30.46
C ASN A 428 0.72 9.67 -30.14
N LYS A 429 0.08 8.95 -29.19
CA LYS A 429 -1.29 9.19 -28.76
C LYS A 429 -1.33 9.78 -27.35
N PRO A 430 -2.16 10.79 -27.10
CA PRO A 430 -2.27 11.41 -25.78
C PRO A 430 -2.68 10.39 -24.71
N LEU A 431 -2.23 10.61 -23.48
CA LEU A 431 -2.44 9.72 -22.34
C LEU A 431 -3.88 9.76 -21.82
N ILE A 432 -4.53 10.91 -21.96
CA ILE A 432 -5.92 11.16 -21.62
C ILE A 432 -6.70 11.25 -22.94
N GLY A 433 -7.67 10.35 -23.13
CA GLY A 433 -8.45 10.28 -24.37
C GLY A 433 -9.69 11.17 -24.38
N GLY A 434 -10.06 11.65 -25.58
CA GLY A 434 -11.35 12.29 -25.88
C GLY A 434 -11.54 13.72 -25.34
N ASP A 435 -12.69 14.33 -25.68
CA ASP A 435 -13.13 15.66 -25.23
C ASP A 435 -13.49 15.70 -23.72
N ARG A 436 -12.80 14.89 -22.89
CA ARG A 436 -13.03 14.81 -21.43
C ARG A 436 -12.75 16.13 -20.72
N VAL A 437 -11.91 16.95 -21.33
CA VAL A 437 -11.59 18.30 -20.89
C VAL A 437 -11.70 19.23 -22.10
N GLY A 438 -12.36 20.37 -21.93
CA GLY A 438 -12.58 21.33 -23.01
C GLY A 438 -11.34 22.19 -23.26
N PHE A 439 -11.08 22.54 -24.52
CA PHE A 439 -10.15 23.63 -24.85
C PHE A 439 -10.89 24.96 -24.73
N ALA A 440 -10.29 25.93 -24.04
CA ALA A 440 -10.80 27.29 -24.06
C ALA A 440 -10.90 27.80 -25.53
N PRO A 441 -11.96 28.57 -25.88
CA PRO A 441 -12.08 29.16 -27.21
C PRO A 441 -10.84 29.99 -27.56
N PHE A 442 -10.54 30.08 -28.86
CA PHE A 442 -9.53 31.04 -29.33
C PHE A 442 -9.87 32.45 -28.83
N PRO A 443 -8.89 33.20 -28.28
CA PRO A 443 -9.13 34.54 -27.79
C PRO A 443 -9.73 35.46 -28.86
N SER A 444 -10.80 36.17 -28.52
CA SER A 444 -11.64 36.95 -29.44
C SER A 444 -10.93 38.09 -30.19
N ASN A 445 -9.70 38.43 -29.78
CA ASN A 445 -8.89 39.50 -30.38
C ASN A 445 -7.89 39.02 -31.45
N ASP A 446 -7.77 37.71 -31.71
CA ASP A 446 -6.87 37.15 -32.73
C ASP A 446 -7.50 37.21 -34.14
N LYS A 447 -8.00 38.38 -34.54
CA LYS A 447 -8.58 38.61 -35.89
C LYS A 447 -7.55 38.52 -37.03
N GLN A 448 -6.28 38.23 -36.76
CA GLN A 448 -5.23 38.16 -37.78
C GLN A 448 -4.94 36.75 -38.32
N THR A 449 -5.54 35.67 -37.79
CA THR A 449 -5.18 34.29 -38.18
C THR A 449 -6.23 33.51 -38.99
N GLN A 450 -7.30 34.16 -39.48
CA GLN A 450 -8.29 33.50 -40.37
C GLN A 450 -7.84 33.27 -41.83
N ILE A 451 -6.54 33.18 -42.14
CA ILE A 451 -6.06 32.93 -43.53
C ILE A 451 -5.47 31.52 -43.72
N ALA A 452 -5.26 30.72 -42.68
CA ALA A 452 -4.51 29.46 -42.81
C ALA A 452 -5.35 28.16 -42.89
N ASN A 453 -6.65 28.23 -43.17
CA ASN A 453 -7.50 27.03 -43.33
C ASN A 453 -7.83 26.77 -44.81
N ASN A 454 -6.88 26.20 -45.56
CA ASN A 454 -7.18 25.38 -46.74
C ASN A 454 -6.18 24.20 -46.81
N PRO A 455 -6.61 22.97 -47.18
CA PRO A 455 -5.74 21.81 -47.24
C PRO A 455 -4.83 21.88 -48.49
N PRO A 456 -3.57 21.37 -48.45
CA PRO A 456 -2.73 21.36 -49.63
C PRO A 456 -3.21 20.30 -50.63
N ALA A 457 -3.67 20.75 -51.79
CA ALA A 457 -3.92 19.90 -52.96
C ALA A 457 -2.60 19.66 -53.71
N ASN A 458 -2.32 18.39 -54.02
CA ASN A 458 -1.44 17.82 -55.04
C ASN A 458 -0.36 18.73 -55.68
N ASN A 459 0.91 18.46 -55.36
CA ASN A 459 2.06 18.99 -56.09
C ASN A 459 2.17 18.38 -57.51
N PRO A 460 2.40 19.17 -58.58
CA PRO A 460 3.01 18.69 -59.81
C PRO A 460 4.55 18.70 -59.73
N PRO A 461 5.27 17.92 -60.56
CA PRO A 461 6.73 17.77 -60.48
C PRO A 461 7.50 18.99 -61.03
N PRO A 462 8.78 19.17 -60.65
CA PRO A 462 9.50 20.44 -60.82
C PRO A 462 10.13 20.60 -62.23
N PRO A 463 10.26 21.83 -62.75
CA PRO A 463 11.16 22.13 -63.88
C PRO A 463 12.59 22.51 -63.42
N PRO A 464 13.58 22.44 -64.34
CA PRO A 464 15.02 22.42 -64.03
C PRO A 464 15.64 23.83 -63.82
N PRO A 465 16.91 23.91 -63.34
CA PRO A 465 17.44 25.11 -62.70
C PRO A 465 18.03 26.12 -63.68
N SER A 466 17.88 27.41 -63.38
CA SER A 466 18.61 28.51 -64.02
C SER A 466 19.32 29.39 -62.99
N SER A 467 20.59 29.66 -63.29
CA SER A 467 21.63 30.29 -62.48
C SER A 467 21.51 31.84 -62.39
N PRO A 468 22.53 32.61 -61.96
CA PRO A 468 22.43 33.45 -60.77
C PRO A 468 22.53 34.96 -61.06
N GLY A 469 22.01 35.80 -60.16
CA GLY A 469 22.46 37.19 -60.09
C GLY A 469 21.41 38.18 -59.58
N LYS A 470 21.69 38.76 -58.42
CA LYS A 470 22.07 40.19 -58.23
C LYS A 470 21.98 40.52 -56.74
N ASN A 471 23.11 40.97 -56.19
CA ASN A 471 23.23 41.49 -54.83
C ASN A 471 22.32 42.71 -54.62
N PRO A 472 21.63 42.85 -53.47
CA PRO A 472 21.08 44.12 -53.03
C PRO A 472 22.15 44.99 -52.34
N PRO A 473 21.95 46.34 -52.30
CA PRO A 473 22.97 47.31 -51.88
C PRO A 473 23.13 47.38 -50.35
N PRO A 474 24.27 47.93 -49.84
CA PRO A 474 24.58 47.93 -48.41
C PRO A 474 23.74 48.96 -47.62
N PRO A 475 23.46 48.69 -46.33
CA PRO A 475 22.70 49.59 -45.46
C PRO A 475 23.53 50.81 -45.02
N PRO A 476 22.87 51.93 -44.66
CA PRO A 476 23.54 53.18 -44.27
C PRO A 476 24.17 53.09 -42.86
N PRO A 477 25.18 53.94 -42.56
CA PRO A 477 25.94 53.86 -41.31
C PRO A 477 25.14 54.34 -40.09
N PRO A 478 25.42 53.83 -38.87
CA PRO A 478 24.68 54.19 -37.66
C PRO A 478 24.93 55.64 -37.24
N ALA A 479 23.87 56.32 -36.79
CA ALA A 479 23.94 57.63 -36.17
C ALA A 479 24.62 57.55 -34.79
N ASN A 480 25.52 58.51 -34.53
CA ASN A 480 26.24 58.70 -33.27
C ASN A 480 25.28 59.02 -32.11
N ASN A 481 25.31 58.20 -31.05
CA ASN A 481 24.69 58.54 -29.76
C ASN A 481 25.59 59.48 -28.93
N PRO A 482 25.04 60.48 -28.21
CA PRO A 482 25.82 61.33 -27.30
C PRO A 482 26.29 60.57 -26.05
N PRO A 483 27.36 61.03 -25.37
CA PRO A 483 27.91 60.36 -24.19
C PRO A 483 26.98 60.43 -22.96
N PRO A 484 27.11 59.50 -22.00
CA PRO A 484 26.22 59.41 -20.84
C PRO A 484 26.40 60.59 -19.88
N VAL A 485 25.28 61.18 -19.45
CA VAL A 485 25.21 62.16 -18.36
C VAL A 485 25.40 61.44 -17.02
N LYS A 486 26.34 61.91 -16.20
CA LYS A 486 26.59 61.43 -14.83
C LYS A 486 25.45 61.86 -13.91
N ASN A 487 24.81 60.92 -13.22
CA ASN A 487 23.91 61.22 -12.10
C ASN A 487 24.71 61.46 -10.81
N PRO A 488 24.26 62.39 -9.94
CA PRO A 488 24.92 62.71 -8.67
C PRO A 488 24.72 61.62 -7.60
N PRO A 489 25.57 61.55 -6.57
CA PRO A 489 25.49 60.54 -5.51
C PRO A 489 24.24 60.72 -4.62
N PRO A 490 23.68 59.63 -4.07
CA PRO A 490 22.47 59.69 -3.25
C PRO A 490 22.71 60.33 -1.88
N ALA A 491 21.74 61.14 -1.45
CA ALA A 491 21.71 61.79 -0.14
C ALA A 491 21.46 60.76 0.99
N ASN A 492 22.23 60.89 2.07
CA ASN A 492 22.08 60.10 3.30
C ASN A 492 20.77 60.45 4.03
N ASN A 493 19.93 59.44 4.29
CA ASN A 493 18.83 59.56 5.24
C ASN A 493 19.31 59.29 6.69
N PRO A 494 18.79 60.00 7.69
CA PRO A 494 19.18 59.85 9.09
C PRO A 494 18.66 58.55 9.72
N PRO A 495 19.31 58.06 10.81
CA PRO A 495 18.94 56.80 11.46
C PRO A 495 17.59 56.89 12.21
N PRO A 496 16.86 55.77 12.36
CA PRO A 496 15.58 55.73 13.07
C PRO A 496 15.71 56.01 14.57
N VAL A 497 14.76 56.80 15.08
CA VAL A 497 14.57 57.13 16.50
C VAL A 497 14.13 55.89 17.29
N LYS A 498 14.78 55.62 18.43
CA LYS A 498 14.39 54.57 19.38
C LYS A 498 13.10 54.96 20.13
N ASN A 499 12.08 54.11 20.07
CA ASN A 499 10.93 54.20 20.98
C ASN A 499 11.30 53.65 22.38
N PRO A 500 10.76 54.24 23.46
CA PRO A 500 11.06 53.87 24.84
C PRO A 500 10.44 52.52 25.25
N PRO A 501 10.99 51.85 26.28
CA PRO A 501 10.48 50.57 26.77
C PRO A 501 9.12 50.71 27.48
N PRO A 502 8.26 49.66 27.46
CA PRO A 502 6.99 49.67 28.16
C PRO A 502 7.17 49.61 29.69
N VAL A 503 6.27 50.32 30.38
CA VAL A 503 6.18 50.48 31.84
C VAL A 503 5.61 49.23 32.50
N ASN A 504 6.22 48.78 33.59
CA ASN A 504 5.75 47.68 34.43
C ASN A 504 4.50 48.06 35.23
N ASN A 505 3.42 47.28 35.12
CA ASN A 505 2.31 47.30 36.07
C ASN A 505 2.57 46.34 37.25
N PRO A 506 2.18 46.70 38.49
CA PRO A 506 2.42 45.90 39.69
C PRO A 506 1.48 44.66 39.79
N PRO A 507 1.88 43.62 40.54
CA PRO A 507 1.17 42.34 40.62
C PRO A 507 -0.09 42.39 41.50
N PRO A 508 -1.16 41.64 41.16
CA PRO A 508 -2.30 41.44 42.05
C PRO A 508 -1.99 40.53 43.26
N VAL A 509 -2.68 40.84 44.35
CA VAL A 509 -2.49 40.39 45.75
C VAL A 509 -2.98 38.95 46.01
N LYS A 510 -2.27 38.24 46.89
CA LYS A 510 -2.59 36.88 47.40
C LYS A 510 -3.80 36.89 48.35
N ASN A 511 -4.68 35.90 48.22
CA ASN A 511 -5.69 35.59 49.25
C ASN A 511 -5.10 34.73 50.40
N PRO A 512 -5.59 34.89 51.64
CA PRO A 512 -5.07 34.22 52.84
C PRO A 512 -5.62 32.78 52.99
N PRO A 513 -4.92 31.90 53.76
CA PRO A 513 -5.29 30.49 53.93
C PRO A 513 -6.24 30.24 55.13
N PRO A 514 -7.08 29.18 55.10
CA PRO A 514 -7.74 28.67 56.30
C PRO A 514 -6.91 27.57 57.03
N ALA A 515 -7.23 27.41 58.31
CA ALA A 515 -6.44 26.85 59.42
C ALA A 515 -6.13 25.33 59.44
N ASN A 516 -5.08 25.00 60.21
CA ASN A 516 -4.57 23.67 60.57
C ASN A 516 -5.48 22.89 61.53
N ASN A 517 -5.44 21.55 61.42
CA ASN A 517 -5.69 20.60 62.51
C ASN A 517 -4.71 19.38 62.41
N PRO A 518 -4.50 18.62 63.51
CA PRO A 518 -3.18 18.16 64.00
C PRO A 518 -2.67 16.81 63.44
N PRO A 519 -1.40 16.43 63.69
CA PRO A 519 -0.75 15.30 63.02
C PRO A 519 -0.95 13.97 63.76
N PRO A 520 -1.07 12.84 63.03
CA PRO A 520 -0.76 11.53 63.58
C PRO A 520 0.43 10.85 62.89
N VAL A 521 1.45 10.59 63.73
CA VAL A 521 2.27 9.36 63.86
C VAL A 521 2.99 8.78 62.63
N LYS A 522 4.32 8.66 62.77
CA LYS A 522 5.27 7.98 61.88
C LYS A 522 4.90 6.50 61.68
N ASN A 523 4.73 6.09 60.43
CA ASN A 523 4.79 4.68 60.00
C ASN A 523 6.16 4.36 59.37
N PRO A 524 6.62 3.09 59.42
CA PRO A 524 7.97 2.68 59.02
C PRO A 524 8.17 2.75 57.50
N PRO A 525 9.42 2.74 57.00
CA PRO A 525 9.69 2.83 55.56
C PRO A 525 9.08 1.62 54.83
N PRO A 526 8.39 1.82 53.69
CA PRO A 526 7.94 0.73 52.84
C PRO A 526 9.14 -0.06 52.33
N ALA A 527 9.06 -1.39 52.43
CA ALA A 527 9.97 -2.30 51.77
C ALA A 527 10.01 -2.01 50.26
N ASN A 528 11.20 -2.08 49.69
CA ASN A 528 11.53 -1.86 48.28
C ASN A 528 10.43 -2.33 47.32
N ASN A 529 9.78 -1.37 46.65
CA ASN A 529 9.12 -1.65 45.38
C ASN A 529 10.17 -2.11 44.36
N PRO A 530 9.89 -3.13 43.52
CA PRO A 530 10.71 -3.38 42.34
C PRO A 530 10.68 -2.14 41.43
N PRO A 531 11.76 -1.85 40.67
CA PRO A 531 11.78 -0.72 39.76
C PRO A 531 10.68 -0.83 38.71
N PRO A 532 10.21 0.30 38.12
CA PRO A 532 9.25 0.27 37.03
C PRO A 532 9.81 -0.56 35.85
N ALA A 533 8.96 -1.41 35.28
CA ALA A 533 9.31 -2.32 34.19
C ALA A 533 9.89 -1.54 33.00
N ASN A 534 11.10 -1.90 32.62
CA ASN A 534 11.80 -1.37 31.45
C ASN A 534 10.97 -1.76 30.20
N ASN A 535 10.42 -0.78 29.48
CA ASN A 535 9.79 -0.96 28.16
C ASN A 535 10.85 -1.25 27.08
N GLN A 536 11.64 -2.31 27.24
CA GLN A 536 12.56 -2.79 26.23
C GLN A 536 11.94 -3.98 25.48
N SER A 537 11.96 -3.90 24.14
CA SER A 537 11.61 -5.03 23.25
C SER A 537 12.34 -6.28 23.72
N SER A 538 11.60 -7.36 23.95
CA SER A 538 12.19 -8.65 24.37
C SER A 538 12.60 -9.42 23.13
N LYS A 539 13.86 -9.31 22.73
CA LYS A 539 14.37 -10.10 21.61
C LYS A 539 14.37 -11.59 21.97
N ILE A 540 13.53 -12.35 21.28
CA ILE A 540 13.38 -13.79 21.42
C ILE A 540 14.22 -14.49 20.35
N GLU A 541 15.12 -15.36 20.79
CA GLU A 541 15.79 -16.27 19.89
C GLU A 541 14.82 -17.36 19.40
N PRO A 542 14.86 -17.71 18.09
CA PRO A 542 14.10 -18.84 17.58
C PRO A 542 14.58 -20.14 18.22
N ILE A 543 13.72 -21.17 18.30
CA ILE A 543 14.15 -22.52 18.69
C ILE A 543 15.32 -23.00 17.81
N PRO A 544 16.16 -23.96 18.24
CA PRO A 544 17.23 -24.50 17.40
C PRO A 544 16.73 -24.99 16.02
N PRO A 545 17.58 -24.99 14.98
CA PRO A 545 17.20 -25.51 13.67
C PRO A 545 16.74 -26.96 13.76
N VAL A 546 15.64 -27.28 13.09
CA VAL A 546 15.05 -28.63 13.07
C VAL A 546 15.48 -29.45 11.83
N GLY A 547 16.55 -29.01 11.16
CA GLY A 547 17.00 -29.56 9.88
C GLY A 547 16.60 -28.69 8.69
N GLU A 548 16.77 -29.23 7.47
CA GLU A 548 16.32 -28.54 6.26
C GLU A 548 14.78 -28.62 6.12
N PRO A 549 14.10 -27.52 5.78
CA PRO A 549 12.64 -27.50 5.64
C PRO A 549 12.15 -28.50 4.59
N LYS A 550 11.23 -29.38 4.98
CA LYS A 550 10.70 -30.43 4.09
C LYS A 550 9.40 -29.98 3.40
N PRO A 551 9.02 -30.64 2.29
CA PRO A 551 7.66 -30.54 1.78
C PRO A 551 6.65 -31.01 2.84
N SER A 552 5.45 -30.43 2.82
CA SER A 552 4.41 -30.85 3.76
C SER A 552 3.99 -32.30 3.52
N LEU A 553 3.74 -33.05 4.60
CA LEU A 553 3.11 -34.37 4.54
C LEU A 553 1.58 -34.32 4.41
N CYS A 554 0.98 -33.14 4.58
CA CYS A 554 -0.44 -32.93 4.40
C CYS A 554 -0.78 -32.68 2.92
N PRO A 555 -2.06 -32.86 2.51
CA PRO A 555 -2.48 -32.63 1.13
C PRO A 555 -2.01 -31.28 0.59
N VAL A 556 -1.46 -31.29 -0.61
CA VAL A 556 -1.05 -30.10 -1.37
C VAL A 556 -1.98 -29.94 -2.57
N PRO A 557 -2.16 -28.72 -3.12
CA PRO A 557 -3.00 -28.54 -4.30
C PRO A 557 -2.54 -29.38 -5.49
N GLU A 558 -3.39 -30.28 -5.99
CA GLU A 558 -3.08 -31.13 -7.17
C GLU A 558 -2.94 -30.29 -8.45
N LYS A 559 -3.69 -29.20 -8.51
CA LYS A 559 -3.61 -28.17 -9.55
C LYS A 559 -3.14 -26.88 -8.89
N GLY A 560 -2.29 -26.14 -9.60
CA GLY A 560 -1.87 -24.81 -9.14
C GLY A 560 -3.08 -23.90 -8.91
N ALA A 561 -3.01 -23.07 -7.87
CA ALA A 561 -4.02 -22.06 -7.60
C ALA A 561 -4.16 -21.09 -8.79
N THR A 562 -5.39 -20.67 -9.08
CA THR A 562 -5.64 -19.65 -10.10
C THR A 562 -5.02 -18.31 -9.70
N VAL A 563 -4.80 -17.41 -10.67
CA VAL A 563 -4.27 -16.05 -10.41
C VAL A 563 -5.13 -15.31 -9.39
N VAL A 564 -6.45 -15.47 -9.45
CA VAL A 564 -7.39 -14.83 -8.49
C VAL A 564 -7.24 -15.42 -7.09
N GLN A 565 -7.15 -16.75 -6.97
CA GLN A 565 -6.94 -17.40 -5.67
C GLN A 565 -5.58 -17.02 -5.07
N LEU A 566 -4.52 -16.96 -5.87
CA LEU A 566 -3.20 -16.50 -5.42
C LEU A 566 -3.23 -15.02 -4.99
N ARG A 567 -3.96 -14.17 -5.71
CA ARG A 567 -4.17 -12.76 -5.32
C ARG A 567 -4.84 -12.68 -3.95
N TYR A 568 -5.90 -13.45 -3.74
CA TYR A 568 -6.64 -13.46 -2.48
C TYR A 568 -5.83 -14.05 -1.32
N ALA A 569 -5.07 -15.11 -1.56
CA ALA A 569 -4.16 -15.67 -0.57
C ALA A 569 -3.04 -14.69 -0.21
N ARG A 570 -2.44 -14.00 -1.20
CA ARG A 570 -1.41 -12.96 -0.93
C ARG A 570 -1.96 -11.79 -0.13
N ALA A 571 -3.18 -11.34 -0.45
CA ALA A 571 -3.85 -10.29 0.31
C ALA A 571 -4.07 -10.69 1.77
N ALA A 572 -4.56 -11.91 2.02
CA ALA A 572 -4.75 -12.40 3.39
C ALA A 572 -3.41 -12.54 4.13
N TRP A 573 -2.39 -13.07 3.45
CA TRP A 573 -1.05 -13.17 4.01
C TRP A 573 -0.42 -11.80 4.37
N ALA A 574 -0.79 -10.74 3.64
CA ALA A 574 -0.26 -9.39 3.89
C ALA A 574 -0.55 -8.90 5.32
N TYR A 575 -1.65 -9.33 5.93
CA TYR A 575 -1.92 -9.07 7.36
C TYR A 575 -0.77 -9.54 8.24
N PHE A 576 -0.34 -10.79 8.06
CA PHE A 576 0.72 -11.41 8.86
C PHE A 576 2.09 -10.81 8.56
N GLN A 577 2.28 -10.34 7.33
CA GLN A 577 3.49 -9.63 6.92
C GLN A 577 3.60 -8.24 7.56
N ALA A 578 2.47 -7.54 7.76
CA ALA A 578 2.41 -6.20 8.31
C ALA A 578 2.40 -6.16 9.84
N ASN A 579 1.85 -7.18 10.49
CA ASN A 579 1.59 -7.17 11.94
C ASN A 579 2.49 -8.11 12.75
N SER A 580 3.53 -8.69 12.13
CA SER A 580 4.52 -9.53 12.83
C SER A 580 5.57 -8.69 13.51
N ASP A 581 5.79 -8.95 14.79
CA ASP A 581 6.94 -8.45 15.51
C ASP A 581 8.16 -9.34 15.22
N ARG A 582 9.25 -8.72 14.75
CA ARG A 582 10.45 -9.45 14.32
C ARG A 582 11.34 -9.87 15.47
N ASP A 583 11.22 -9.21 16.61
CA ASP A 583 12.03 -9.50 17.79
C ASP A 583 11.42 -10.64 18.59
N THR A 584 10.09 -10.69 18.68
CA THR A 584 9.40 -11.74 19.46
C THR A 584 8.91 -12.90 18.62
N GLY A 585 8.59 -12.69 17.34
CA GLY A 585 7.89 -13.67 16.51
C GLY A 585 6.38 -13.71 16.71
N LEU A 586 5.81 -12.90 17.62
CA LEU A 586 4.38 -12.80 17.84
C LEU A 586 3.71 -11.95 16.74
N ILE A 587 2.44 -12.24 16.48
CA ILE A 587 1.58 -11.45 15.59
C ILE A 587 0.52 -10.75 16.43
N SER A 588 0.17 -9.51 16.09
CA SER A 588 -0.99 -8.86 16.71
C SER A 588 -2.30 -9.50 16.23
N ASP A 589 -3.26 -9.71 17.14
CA ASP A 589 -4.60 -10.22 16.81
C ASP A 589 -5.41 -9.21 16.01
N ARG A 590 -5.19 -7.92 16.27
CA ARG A 590 -5.75 -6.79 15.55
C ARG A 590 -4.62 -5.88 15.09
N SER A 591 -4.77 -5.26 13.92
CA SER A 591 -3.74 -4.35 13.40
C SER A 591 -3.52 -3.09 14.24
N ASP A 592 -4.56 -2.67 14.99
CA ASP A 592 -4.57 -1.44 15.78
C ASP A 592 -4.12 -1.64 17.24
N LEU A 593 -3.85 -2.88 17.66
CA LEU A 593 -3.48 -3.22 19.03
C LEU A 593 -2.22 -4.10 19.05
N LYS A 594 -1.26 -3.80 19.92
CA LYS A 594 -0.07 -4.66 20.13
C LYS A 594 -0.33 -5.78 21.13
N GLY A 595 -1.39 -6.55 20.90
CA GLY A 595 -1.81 -7.68 21.74
C GLY A 595 -2.04 -8.95 20.92
N ALA A 596 -1.69 -10.10 21.47
CA ALA A 596 -1.92 -11.43 20.91
C ALA A 596 -2.56 -12.36 21.94
N THR A 597 -3.61 -13.09 21.55
CA THR A 597 -4.18 -14.19 22.32
C THR A 597 -3.63 -15.53 21.85
N LEU A 598 -3.78 -16.58 22.66
CA LEU A 598 -3.45 -17.94 22.20
C LEU A 598 -4.30 -18.36 20.99
N TRP A 599 -5.54 -17.86 20.89
CA TRP A 599 -6.38 -18.07 19.73
C TRP A 599 -5.72 -17.50 18.46
N GLY A 600 -5.33 -16.23 18.50
CA GLY A 600 -4.67 -15.56 17.38
C GLY A 600 -3.29 -16.13 17.04
N LEU A 601 -2.55 -16.67 18.01
CA LEU A 601 -1.32 -17.41 17.74
C LEU A 601 -1.58 -18.76 17.05
N GLY A 602 -2.68 -19.43 17.40
CA GLY A 602 -3.17 -20.59 16.65
C GLY A 602 -3.57 -20.23 15.21
N ASP A 603 -4.27 -19.10 15.03
CA ASP A 603 -4.59 -18.55 13.71
C ASP A 603 -3.33 -18.25 12.89
N TYR A 604 -2.27 -17.76 13.51
CA TYR A 604 -1.00 -17.53 12.81
C TYR A 604 -0.33 -18.83 12.36
N LEU A 605 -0.33 -19.88 13.20
CA LEU A 605 0.20 -21.19 12.82
C LEU A 605 -0.58 -21.82 11.65
N ALA A 606 -1.91 -21.73 11.69
CA ALA A 606 -2.77 -22.15 10.59
C ALA A 606 -2.47 -21.38 9.30
N ALA A 607 -2.36 -20.06 9.39
CA ALA A 607 -2.00 -19.19 8.27
C ALA A 607 -0.60 -19.48 7.71
N LEU A 608 0.39 -19.76 8.56
CA LEU A 608 1.74 -20.16 8.15
C LEU A 608 1.72 -21.45 7.34
N HIS A 609 1.00 -22.47 7.82
CA HIS A 609 0.84 -23.73 7.10
C HIS A 609 0.15 -23.50 5.75
N ALA A 610 -0.94 -22.73 5.73
CA ALA A 610 -1.67 -22.43 4.50
C ALA A 610 -0.83 -21.64 3.49
N ALA A 611 -0.17 -20.56 3.92
CA ALA A 611 0.69 -19.76 3.07
C ALA A 611 1.87 -20.56 2.52
N ARG A 612 2.46 -21.47 3.32
CA ARG A 612 3.52 -22.36 2.87
C ARG A 612 3.03 -23.36 1.82
N THR A 613 1.85 -23.94 2.05
CA THR A 613 1.27 -24.99 1.20
C THR A 613 0.70 -24.44 -0.11
N LEU A 614 0.24 -23.19 -0.09
CA LEU A 614 -0.21 -22.42 -1.27
C LEU A 614 0.93 -21.74 -2.03
N ASP A 615 2.18 -21.96 -1.63
CA ASP A 615 3.38 -21.33 -2.22
C ASP A 615 3.37 -19.79 -2.21
N ILE A 616 2.75 -19.21 -1.18
CA ILE A 616 2.74 -17.76 -0.91
C ILE A 616 4.03 -17.33 -0.22
N ILE A 617 4.59 -18.20 0.63
CA ILE A 617 5.88 -18.00 1.28
C ILE A 617 6.83 -19.16 1.01
N SER A 618 8.12 -18.84 0.94
CA SER A 618 9.18 -19.84 0.78
C SER A 618 9.29 -20.74 2.00
N ALA A 619 9.82 -21.96 1.81
CA ALA A 619 10.11 -22.89 2.90
C ALA A 619 11.03 -22.28 3.99
N LYS A 620 11.98 -21.44 3.57
CA LYS A 620 12.88 -20.72 4.48
C LYS A 620 12.16 -19.66 5.31
N ASP A 621 11.21 -18.94 4.71
CA ASP A 621 10.42 -17.94 5.45
C ASP A 621 9.47 -18.61 6.44
N PHE A 622 8.82 -19.70 6.01
CA PHE A 622 8.01 -20.55 6.87
C PHE A 622 8.82 -21.07 8.06
N ASP A 623 10.00 -21.66 7.83
CA ASP A 623 10.84 -22.20 8.91
C ASP A 623 11.24 -21.12 9.90
N ARG A 624 11.75 -19.99 9.39
CA ARG A 624 12.14 -18.86 10.24
C ARG A 624 10.97 -18.43 11.11
N ARG A 625 9.81 -18.11 10.53
CA ARG A 625 8.65 -17.60 11.27
C ARG A 625 8.13 -18.60 12.29
N THR A 626 8.05 -19.87 11.91
CA THR A 626 7.62 -20.95 12.80
C THR A 626 8.55 -21.09 13.99
N ARG A 627 9.87 -21.09 13.78
CA ARG A 627 10.84 -21.23 14.87
C ARG A 627 10.85 -20.05 15.83
N TYR A 628 10.63 -18.84 15.33
CA TYR A 628 10.48 -17.65 16.18
C TYR A 628 9.22 -17.75 17.05
N LEU A 629 8.07 -18.12 16.45
CA LEU A 629 6.83 -18.29 17.20
C LEU A 629 6.93 -19.40 18.26
N LEU A 630 7.50 -20.56 17.92
CA LEU A 630 7.73 -21.64 18.89
C LEU A 630 8.70 -21.20 20.01
N GLY A 631 9.71 -20.39 19.67
CA GLY A 631 10.64 -19.83 20.65
C GLY A 631 9.95 -18.85 21.60
N ALA A 632 8.98 -18.10 21.10
CA ALA A 632 8.13 -17.23 21.92
C ALA A 632 7.23 -18.06 22.85
N LEU A 633 6.52 -19.06 22.30
CA LEU A 633 5.64 -19.95 23.07
C LEU A 633 6.39 -20.69 24.19
N SER A 634 7.67 -21.03 24.00
CA SER A 634 8.50 -21.62 25.07
C SER A 634 8.94 -20.65 26.18
N LYS A 635 8.67 -19.35 26.01
CA LYS A 635 9.14 -18.28 26.91
C LYS A 635 8.03 -17.40 27.46
N ILE A 636 6.79 -17.56 26.99
CA ILE A 636 5.67 -16.78 27.52
C ILE A 636 5.44 -17.07 29.00
N GLN A 637 5.10 -16.03 29.76
CA GLN A 637 4.76 -16.18 31.17
C GLN A 637 3.47 -16.98 31.31
N LEU A 638 3.49 -18.07 32.08
CA LEU A 638 2.28 -18.86 32.39
C LEU A 638 1.48 -18.21 33.52
N PHE A 639 0.15 -18.27 33.44
CA PHE A 639 -0.73 -17.85 34.51
C PHE A 639 -0.66 -18.85 35.67
N THR A 640 -0.22 -18.39 36.83
CA THR A 640 0.00 -19.23 38.04
C THR A 640 0.91 -20.44 37.80
N GLY A 641 1.78 -20.40 36.78
CA GLY A 641 2.65 -21.52 36.43
C GLY A 641 1.94 -22.72 35.76
N GLU A 642 0.68 -22.57 35.34
CA GLU A 642 -0.09 -23.68 34.77
C GLU A 642 -0.20 -23.61 33.25
N LEU A 643 -0.98 -22.66 32.74
CA LEU A 643 -1.27 -22.49 31.32
C LEU A 643 -0.94 -21.07 30.89
N PRO A 644 -0.73 -20.83 29.59
CA PRO A 644 -0.54 -19.48 29.09
C PRO A 644 -1.68 -18.54 29.46
N ASN A 645 -1.32 -17.28 29.72
CA ASN A 645 -2.27 -16.19 29.92
C ASN A 645 -3.15 -16.00 28.66
N ARG A 646 -4.33 -15.41 28.85
CA ARG A 646 -5.25 -15.12 27.75
C ARG A 646 -4.65 -14.22 26.66
N SER A 647 -3.86 -13.22 27.05
CA SER A 647 -3.26 -12.28 26.10
C SER A 647 -1.87 -11.82 26.53
N TYR A 648 -1.06 -11.45 25.53
CA TYR A 648 0.30 -10.96 25.69
C TYR A 648 0.56 -9.73 24.81
N ASP A 649 1.39 -8.80 25.28
CA ASP A 649 1.93 -7.74 24.42
C ASP A 649 2.90 -8.36 23.40
N THR A 650 2.70 -8.05 22.12
CA THR A 650 3.45 -8.68 21.04
C THR A 650 4.93 -8.30 21.02
N ARG A 651 5.35 -7.28 21.75
CA ARG A 651 6.72 -6.74 21.76
C ARG A 651 7.52 -7.21 22.99
N THR A 652 6.83 -7.58 24.06
CA THR A 652 7.46 -7.83 25.37
C THR A 652 7.15 -9.19 25.97
N LEU A 653 6.20 -9.95 25.39
CA LEU A 653 5.68 -11.22 25.94
C LEU A 653 5.08 -11.07 27.34
N GLN A 654 4.85 -9.84 27.81
CA GLN A 654 4.23 -9.60 29.11
C GLN A 654 2.71 -9.78 29.00
N PRO A 655 2.05 -10.35 30.03
CA PRO A 655 0.61 -10.48 30.01
C PRO A 655 -0.07 -9.12 29.96
N VAL A 656 -1.10 -9.03 29.11
CA VAL A 656 -1.95 -7.85 28.97
C VAL A 656 -3.42 -8.25 29.08
N ASP A 657 -4.28 -7.28 29.39
CA ASP A 657 -5.72 -7.45 29.19
C ASP A 657 -6.09 -7.34 27.69
N TYR A 658 -7.37 -7.51 27.37
CA TYR A 658 -7.85 -7.43 25.98
C TYR A 658 -7.71 -6.02 25.37
N GLY A 659 -7.56 -4.99 26.20
CA GLY A 659 -7.29 -3.61 25.77
C GLY A 659 -5.79 -3.32 25.56
N GLY A 660 -4.90 -4.28 25.83
CA GLY A 660 -3.45 -4.12 25.76
C GLY A 660 -2.83 -3.48 26.99
N ASN A 661 -3.56 -3.36 28.10
CA ASN A 661 -3.01 -2.82 29.33
C ASN A 661 -2.19 -3.90 30.05
N PRO A 662 -0.99 -3.60 30.57
CA PRO A 662 -0.18 -4.54 31.32
C PRO A 662 -0.92 -5.07 32.56
N VAL A 663 -0.93 -6.40 32.72
CA VAL A 663 -1.51 -7.10 33.88
C VAL A 663 -0.49 -8.14 34.39
N PRO A 664 0.50 -7.74 35.20
CA PRO A 664 1.61 -8.63 35.60
C PRO A 664 1.16 -9.94 36.27
N GLU A 665 0.03 -9.92 36.98
CA GLU A 665 -0.58 -11.11 37.59
C GLU A 665 -1.40 -11.97 36.61
N GLY A 666 -1.63 -11.48 35.39
CA GLY A 666 -2.42 -12.13 34.35
C GLY A 666 -3.94 -11.96 34.50
N THR A 667 -4.69 -12.36 33.46
CA THR A 667 -6.18 -12.36 33.49
C THR A 667 -6.79 -13.76 33.64
N GLY A 668 -5.95 -14.79 33.78
CA GLY A 668 -6.33 -16.19 33.73
C GLY A 668 -5.89 -16.85 32.42
N TRP A 669 -6.38 -18.06 32.18
CA TRP A 669 -6.15 -18.85 30.96
C TRP A 669 -7.50 -19.27 30.36
N SER A 670 -7.56 -19.45 29.04
CA SER A 670 -8.78 -19.92 28.36
C SER A 670 -8.57 -21.27 27.69
N SER A 671 -9.38 -22.28 28.03
CA SER A 671 -9.38 -23.56 27.33
C SER A 671 -9.78 -23.44 25.87
N LEU A 672 -10.54 -22.42 25.48
CA LEU A 672 -10.87 -22.20 24.08
C LEU A 672 -9.64 -21.83 23.26
N ASP A 673 -8.87 -20.85 23.76
CA ASP A 673 -7.64 -20.39 23.15
C ASP A 673 -6.57 -21.49 23.19
N THR A 674 -6.46 -22.22 24.31
CA THR A 674 -5.59 -23.39 24.41
C THR A 674 -6.00 -24.48 23.41
N GLY A 675 -7.29 -24.77 23.27
CA GLY A 675 -7.79 -25.74 22.29
C GLY A 675 -7.43 -25.36 20.85
N ARG A 676 -7.56 -24.06 20.50
CA ARG A 676 -7.16 -23.52 19.20
C ARG A 676 -5.67 -23.69 18.92
N VAL A 677 -4.80 -23.28 19.85
CA VAL A 677 -3.35 -23.43 19.64
C VAL A 677 -2.93 -24.91 19.62
N MET A 678 -3.57 -25.76 20.43
CA MET A 678 -3.32 -27.21 20.44
C MET A 678 -3.70 -27.87 19.11
N ALA A 679 -4.80 -27.46 18.49
CA ALA A 679 -5.18 -27.91 17.15
C ALA A 679 -4.13 -27.49 16.09
N ALA A 680 -3.70 -26.23 16.11
CA ALA A 680 -2.72 -25.70 15.17
C ALA A 680 -1.31 -26.31 15.37
N LEU A 681 -0.89 -26.56 16.62
CA LEU A 681 0.35 -27.25 16.96
C LEU A 681 0.31 -28.71 16.50
N HIS A 682 -0.83 -29.40 16.69
CA HIS A 682 -1.01 -30.75 16.17
C HIS A 682 -0.90 -30.78 14.64
N MET A 683 -1.54 -29.83 13.94
CA MET A 683 -1.41 -29.66 12.50
C MET A 683 0.06 -29.46 12.11
N LEU A 684 0.80 -28.57 12.80
CA LEU A 684 2.22 -28.32 12.52
C LEU A 684 3.06 -29.61 12.62
N LYS A 685 2.99 -30.36 13.74
CA LYS A 685 3.77 -31.60 13.90
C LYS A 685 3.31 -32.75 13.00
N THR A 686 2.10 -32.67 12.44
CA THR A 686 1.58 -33.66 11.49
C THR A 686 2.06 -33.35 10.08
N CYS A 687 1.89 -32.10 9.66
CA CYS A 687 2.20 -31.66 8.30
C CYS A 687 3.70 -31.38 8.10
N HIS A 688 4.43 -31.09 9.17
CA HIS A 688 5.86 -30.73 9.19
C HIS A 688 6.54 -31.42 10.38
N PRO A 689 6.76 -32.74 10.31
CA PRO A 689 7.16 -33.57 11.45
C PRO A 689 8.53 -33.22 12.02
N GLU A 690 9.37 -32.48 11.30
CA GLU A 690 10.61 -31.91 11.82
C GLU A 690 10.40 -31.05 13.09
N TYR A 691 9.22 -30.45 13.27
CA TYR A 691 8.91 -29.66 14.47
C TYR A 691 8.36 -30.49 15.64
N THR A 692 8.15 -31.81 15.49
CA THR A 692 7.46 -32.65 16.47
C THR A 692 8.03 -32.50 17.88
N ASP A 693 9.36 -32.59 18.03
CA ASP A 693 9.98 -32.54 19.36
C ASP A 693 9.82 -31.16 20.01
N ALA A 694 9.96 -30.07 19.24
CA ALA A 694 9.78 -28.72 19.77
C ALA A 694 8.32 -28.48 20.19
N VAL A 695 7.37 -28.89 19.35
CA VAL A 695 5.93 -28.78 19.60
C VAL A 695 5.52 -29.56 20.84
N ASP A 696 5.95 -30.82 20.95
CA ASP A 696 5.59 -31.66 22.09
C ASP A 696 6.20 -31.15 23.39
N ASN A 697 7.46 -30.69 23.37
CA ASN A 697 8.10 -30.16 24.57
C ASN A 697 7.44 -28.86 25.05
N ILE A 698 6.99 -27.99 24.15
CA ILE A 698 6.22 -26.79 24.52
C ILE A 698 4.88 -27.19 25.15
N ALA A 699 4.15 -28.13 24.55
CA ALA A 699 2.88 -28.60 25.09
C ALA A 699 3.06 -29.30 26.45
N LEU A 700 4.17 -30.04 26.64
CA LEU A 700 4.52 -30.68 27.91
C LEU A 700 4.91 -29.69 29.00
N ASP A 701 5.34 -28.47 28.65
CA ASP A 701 5.72 -27.44 29.63
C ASP A 701 4.50 -26.88 30.39
N TRP A 702 3.30 -27.08 29.86
CA TRP A 702 2.06 -26.62 30.46
C TRP A 702 1.43 -27.66 31.42
N SER A 703 0.62 -27.19 32.34
CA SER A 703 -0.17 -28.01 33.27
C SER A 703 -1.67 -27.93 32.95
N TYR A 704 -2.27 -29.09 32.72
CA TYR A 704 -3.65 -29.28 32.27
C TYR A 704 -4.59 -29.73 33.39
N LEU A 705 -4.12 -29.85 34.63
CA LEU A 705 -4.86 -30.38 35.80
C LEU A 705 -6.28 -29.83 35.95
N ARG A 706 -6.51 -28.59 35.54
CA ARG A 706 -7.76 -27.85 35.79
C ARG A 706 -8.55 -27.54 34.53
N VAL A 707 -8.01 -27.82 33.34
CA VAL A 707 -8.58 -27.39 32.04
C VAL A 707 -9.67 -28.32 31.55
N VAL A 708 -9.53 -29.62 31.78
CA VAL A 708 -10.50 -30.66 31.47
C VAL A 708 -10.92 -31.31 32.79
N ARG A 709 -12.19 -31.14 33.18
CA ARG A 709 -12.75 -31.65 34.43
C ARG A 709 -14.00 -32.45 34.13
N ASP A 710 -14.02 -33.73 34.50
CA ASP A 710 -15.16 -34.63 34.28
C ASP A 710 -15.69 -34.59 32.84
N GLY A 711 -14.78 -34.57 31.85
CA GLY A 711 -15.14 -34.49 30.43
C GLY A 711 -15.46 -33.09 29.91
N VAL A 712 -15.40 -32.05 30.75
CA VAL A 712 -15.83 -30.68 30.43
C VAL A 712 -14.66 -29.72 30.44
N LEU A 713 -14.56 -28.91 29.38
CA LEU A 713 -13.60 -27.81 29.30
C LEU A 713 -13.99 -26.68 30.26
N SER A 714 -13.02 -26.21 31.01
CA SER A 714 -13.15 -25.08 31.93
C SER A 714 -12.15 -23.99 31.58
N SER A 715 -12.35 -22.76 32.02
CA SER A 715 -11.36 -21.67 31.92
C SER A 715 -11.17 -20.97 33.25
N ALA A 716 -9.96 -20.45 33.47
CA ALA A 716 -9.68 -19.59 34.61
C ALA A 716 -9.91 -18.12 34.25
N ASN A 717 -10.58 -17.41 35.16
CA ASN A 717 -10.64 -15.95 35.18
C ASN A 717 -10.04 -15.45 36.49
N LEU A 718 -9.20 -14.43 36.42
CA LEU A 718 -8.78 -13.73 37.63
C LEU A 718 -9.87 -12.75 38.04
N ILE A 719 -10.41 -12.90 39.25
CA ILE A 719 -11.39 -11.96 39.82
C ILE A 719 -10.84 -11.34 41.10
N LYS A 720 -11.36 -10.18 41.48
CA LYS A 720 -11.12 -9.60 42.81
C LYS A 720 -12.21 -10.10 43.77
N ASP A 721 -11.81 -10.63 44.92
CA ASP A 721 -12.75 -10.97 45.98
C ASP A 721 -13.26 -9.71 46.71
N GLN A 722 -14.17 -9.89 47.67
CA GLN A 722 -14.79 -8.78 48.41
C GLN A 722 -13.80 -7.89 49.17
N ILE A 723 -12.58 -8.38 49.43
CA ILE A 723 -11.53 -7.63 50.12
C ILE A 723 -10.38 -7.25 49.17
N GLY A 724 -10.58 -7.35 47.85
CA GLY A 724 -9.65 -6.89 46.82
C GLY A 724 -8.51 -7.86 46.48
N ARG A 725 -8.52 -9.11 46.98
CA ARG A 725 -7.50 -10.10 46.62
C ARG A 725 -7.78 -10.65 45.22
N SER A 726 -6.73 -10.81 44.43
CA SER A 726 -6.78 -11.50 43.14
C SER A 726 -6.93 -13.00 43.35
N VAL A 727 -8.05 -13.58 42.91
CA VAL A 727 -8.37 -15.00 43.08
C VAL A 727 -8.75 -15.62 41.74
N PRO A 728 -8.06 -16.68 41.28
CA PRO A 728 -8.47 -17.40 40.07
C PRO A 728 -9.76 -18.19 40.34
N ARG A 729 -10.72 -18.08 39.42
CA ARG A 729 -11.94 -18.89 39.38
C ARG A 729 -11.96 -19.70 38.11
N VAL A 730 -12.00 -21.02 38.27
CA VAL A 730 -12.11 -21.96 37.16
C VAL A 730 -13.57 -22.33 36.97
N LEU A 731 -14.13 -22.01 35.80
CA LEU A 731 -15.54 -22.17 35.47
C LEU A 731 -15.70 -22.97 34.17
N PRO A 732 -16.73 -23.81 34.03
CA PRO A 732 -17.02 -24.52 32.78
C PRO A 732 -17.26 -23.56 31.60
N GLU A 733 -16.74 -23.88 30.42
CA GLU A 733 -16.96 -23.12 29.19
C GLU A 733 -18.37 -23.31 28.66
N THR A 734 -19.11 -22.24 28.37
CA THR A 734 -20.52 -22.31 27.91
C THR A 734 -20.71 -21.82 26.47
N ARG A 735 -19.63 -21.36 25.83
CA ARG A 735 -19.67 -20.64 24.55
C ARG A 735 -19.88 -21.63 23.41
N LEU A 736 -21.12 -21.66 22.91
CA LEU A 736 -21.57 -22.57 21.86
C LEU A 736 -20.70 -22.47 20.59
N GLY A 737 -20.34 -23.62 20.03
CA GLY A 737 -19.46 -23.77 18.87
C GLY A 737 -17.98 -23.72 19.24
N TYR A 738 -17.57 -22.74 20.06
CA TYR A 738 -16.18 -22.65 20.48
C TYR A 738 -15.78 -23.78 21.44
N GLU A 739 -16.66 -24.14 22.37
CA GLU A 739 -16.46 -25.29 23.28
C GLU A 739 -16.24 -26.59 22.47
N GLU A 740 -17.11 -26.85 21.49
CA GLU A 740 -17.03 -28.03 20.63
C GLU A 740 -15.74 -28.06 19.80
N TYR A 741 -15.34 -26.91 19.25
CA TYR A 741 -14.09 -26.77 18.50
C TYR A 741 -12.86 -27.03 19.40
N ALA A 742 -12.81 -26.39 20.56
CA ALA A 742 -11.70 -26.56 21.50
C ALA A 742 -11.60 -28.02 22.00
N ALA A 743 -12.74 -28.68 22.22
CA ALA A 743 -12.77 -30.09 22.63
C ALA A 743 -12.09 -30.99 21.59
N ARG A 744 -12.27 -30.76 20.29
CA ARG A 744 -11.53 -31.48 19.24
C ARG A 744 -10.03 -31.22 19.32
N GLY A 745 -9.64 -29.97 19.54
CA GLY A 745 -8.25 -29.59 19.79
C GLY A 745 -7.63 -30.39 20.93
N PHE A 746 -8.31 -30.55 22.06
CA PHE A 746 -7.85 -31.36 23.18
C PHE A 746 -7.86 -32.87 22.90
N GLN A 747 -8.88 -33.40 22.24
CA GLN A 747 -8.99 -34.83 21.94
C GLN A 747 -7.87 -35.33 21.01
N LEU A 748 -7.35 -34.49 20.10
CA LEU A 748 -6.16 -34.80 19.29
C LEU A 748 -4.96 -35.22 20.15
N TRP A 749 -4.85 -34.65 21.36
CA TRP A 749 -3.76 -34.88 22.29
C TRP A 749 -4.10 -35.94 23.36
N GLY A 750 -5.27 -36.58 23.29
CA GLY A 750 -5.67 -37.69 24.16
C GLY A 750 -6.55 -37.30 25.35
N PHE A 751 -6.85 -36.01 25.53
CA PHE A 751 -7.71 -35.56 26.63
C PHE A 751 -9.16 -36.04 26.45
N ASN A 752 -9.78 -36.46 27.56
CA ASN A 752 -11.21 -36.78 27.59
C ASN A 752 -12.02 -35.49 27.72
N ALA A 753 -12.43 -34.91 26.58
CA ALA A 753 -13.29 -33.73 26.52
C ALA A 753 -14.70 -34.07 25.97
N ASP A 754 -15.16 -35.31 26.17
CA ASP A 754 -16.33 -35.87 25.48
C ASP A 754 -17.64 -35.14 25.80
N ARG A 755 -17.75 -34.50 26.98
CA ARG A 755 -18.93 -33.73 27.37
C ARG A 755 -18.92 -32.29 26.85
N SER A 756 -17.77 -31.81 26.37
CA SER A 756 -17.62 -30.54 25.65
C SER A 756 -17.60 -30.72 24.14
N ALA A 757 -17.21 -31.91 23.64
CA ALA A 757 -17.30 -32.26 22.24
C ALA A 757 -18.75 -32.19 21.73
N VAL A 758 -18.92 -32.05 20.41
CA VAL A 758 -20.25 -32.03 19.79
C VAL A 758 -21.04 -33.30 20.15
N GLY A 759 -22.30 -33.12 20.53
CA GLY A 759 -23.17 -34.20 21.03
C GLY A 759 -24.02 -33.75 22.22
N GLY A 760 -24.90 -34.63 22.72
CA GLY A 760 -25.83 -34.31 23.81
C GLY A 760 -27.00 -33.42 23.39
N ASP A 761 -27.69 -32.81 24.37
CA ASP A 761 -28.89 -32.01 24.15
C ASP A 761 -28.59 -30.51 24.01
N TYR A 762 -29.13 -29.90 22.97
CA TYR A 762 -29.08 -28.46 22.74
C TYR A 762 -30.47 -27.84 22.93
N GLU A 763 -30.52 -26.69 23.57
CA GLU A 763 -31.68 -25.83 23.51
C GLU A 763 -31.68 -25.11 22.16
N LYS A 764 -32.84 -25.08 21.51
CA LYS A 764 -33.01 -24.54 20.16
C LYS A 764 -34.08 -23.45 20.15
N ALA A 765 -33.95 -22.53 19.20
CA ALA A 765 -34.95 -21.53 18.88
C ALA A 765 -35.30 -21.62 17.38
N THR A 766 -36.58 -21.45 17.05
CA THR A 766 -37.05 -21.43 15.66
C THR A 766 -36.76 -20.07 15.03
N ILE A 767 -35.85 -20.01 14.05
CA ILE A 767 -35.44 -18.79 13.35
C ILE A 767 -35.57 -19.02 11.84
N GLU A 768 -36.29 -18.14 11.14
CA GLU A 768 -36.57 -18.29 9.69
C GLU A 768 -37.09 -19.69 9.30
N GLY A 769 -37.87 -20.32 10.18
CA GLY A 769 -38.48 -21.64 9.95
C GLY A 769 -37.57 -22.84 10.19
N VAL A 770 -36.37 -22.65 10.75
CA VAL A 770 -35.44 -23.75 11.11
C VAL A 770 -35.02 -23.68 12.58
N GLU A 771 -34.72 -24.84 13.16
CA GLU A 771 -34.31 -24.98 14.56
C GLU A 771 -32.81 -24.70 14.75
N ILE A 772 -32.49 -23.57 15.38
CA ILE A 772 -31.12 -23.11 15.61
C ILE A 772 -30.70 -23.40 17.06
N PRO A 773 -29.56 -24.07 17.32
CA PRO A 773 -29.08 -24.22 18.68
C PRO A 773 -28.64 -22.87 19.25
N ILE A 774 -29.06 -22.58 20.48
CA ILE A 774 -28.76 -21.33 21.20
C ILE A 774 -27.88 -21.56 22.43
N GLN A 775 -27.91 -22.76 23.01
CA GLN A 775 -26.99 -23.19 24.05
C GLN A 775 -27.05 -24.71 24.25
N ARG A 776 -25.99 -25.27 24.83
CA ARG A 776 -26.01 -26.66 25.33
C ARG A 776 -26.82 -26.74 26.62
N ARG A 777 -27.66 -27.77 26.76
CA ARG A 777 -28.38 -28.04 28.02
C ARG A 777 -27.42 -28.71 29.00
N ARG A 778 -27.22 -28.06 30.15
CA ARG A 778 -26.26 -28.49 31.16
C ARG A 778 -26.86 -28.52 32.55
N GLN A 779 -26.60 -29.62 33.27
CA GLN A 779 -26.98 -29.78 34.67
C GLN A 779 -25.86 -29.36 35.64
N ASP A 780 -24.62 -29.32 35.16
CA ASP A 780 -23.40 -29.05 35.92
C ASP A 780 -23.08 -27.56 36.07
N THR A 781 -23.81 -26.67 35.38
CA THR A 781 -23.66 -25.23 35.55
C THR A 781 -24.93 -24.46 35.25
N LYS A 782 -25.13 -23.36 35.98
CA LYS A 782 -26.17 -22.35 35.71
C LYS A 782 -25.62 -21.09 35.03
N LEU A 783 -24.33 -21.09 34.69
CA LEU A 783 -23.68 -19.95 34.05
C LEU A 783 -24.29 -19.71 32.66
N LYS A 784 -24.54 -18.43 32.37
CA LYS A 784 -25.04 -17.95 31.08
C LYS A 784 -24.10 -16.85 30.60
N VAL A 785 -22.93 -17.24 30.07
CA VAL A 785 -21.93 -16.31 29.55
C VAL A 785 -22.12 -16.19 28.04
N ASN A 786 -22.18 -14.96 27.51
CA ASN A 786 -22.14 -14.67 26.08
C ASN A 786 -23.13 -15.52 25.25
N GLN A 787 -24.41 -15.47 25.62
CA GLN A 787 -25.49 -16.23 24.97
C GLN A 787 -25.80 -15.67 23.58
N TYR A 788 -24.99 -16.06 22.59
CA TYR A 788 -25.23 -15.82 21.19
C TYR A 788 -24.82 -17.02 20.34
N THR A 789 -25.46 -17.16 19.18
CA THR A 789 -25.09 -18.12 18.14
C THR A 789 -24.50 -17.35 16.96
N ILE A 790 -23.27 -17.66 16.58
CA ILE A 790 -22.55 -17.08 15.42
C ILE A 790 -21.94 -18.21 14.58
N SER A 791 -21.49 -17.93 13.35
CA SER A 791 -21.01 -18.97 12.44
C SER A 791 -19.53 -19.33 12.62
N ASN A 792 -18.67 -18.37 13.03
CA ASN A 792 -17.20 -18.54 13.03
C ASN A 792 -16.68 -19.88 13.58
N PRO A 793 -16.99 -20.28 14.83
CA PRO A 793 -16.37 -21.48 15.40
C PRO A 793 -16.80 -22.77 14.69
N PHE A 794 -18.04 -22.80 14.17
CA PHE A 794 -18.56 -23.94 13.41
C PHE A 794 -17.91 -24.07 12.03
N LEU A 795 -17.68 -22.95 11.35
CA LEU A 795 -17.04 -22.98 10.04
C LEU A 795 -15.55 -23.33 10.16
N LEU A 796 -14.86 -22.80 11.17
CA LEU A 796 -13.50 -23.20 11.48
C LEU A 796 -13.42 -24.71 11.79
N TYR A 797 -14.37 -25.23 12.57
CA TYR A 797 -14.50 -26.67 12.81
C TYR A 797 -14.63 -27.46 11.49
N GLY A 798 -15.48 -27.01 10.58
CA GLY A 798 -15.68 -27.65 9.28
C GLY A 798 -14.41 -27.68 8.42
N LEU A 799 -13.67 -26.56 8.37
CA LEU A 799 -12.43 -26.45 7.59
C LEU A 799 -11.34 -27.39 8.15
N GLU A 800 -11.15 -27.39 9.46
CA GLU A 800 -10.03 -28.09 10.08
C GLU A 800 -10.33 -29.55 10.39
N PHE A 801 -11.51 -29.85 10.92
CA PHE A 801 -11.88 -31.19 11.39
C PHE A 801 -12.84 -31.93 10.44
N GLY A 802 -13.49 -31.23 9.51
CA GLY A 802 -14.60 -31.78 8.74
C GLY A 802 -15.87 -31.94 9.58
N PHE A 803 -17.04 -31.89 8.94
CA PHE A 803 -18.31 -32.06 9.62
C PHE A 803 -18.62 -33.54 9.87
N ASP A 804 -18.46 -33.98 11.11
CA ASP A 804 -19.13 -35.21 11.55
C ASP A 804 -20.66 -35.04 11.52
N PRO A 805 -21.44 -36.14 11.51
CA PRO A 805 -22.89 -36.08 11.37
C PRO A 805 -23.58 -35.17 12.39
N GLN A 806 -23.13 -35.16 13.64
CA GLN A 806 -23.75 -34.35 14.70
C GLN A 806 -23.43 -32.86 14.50
N MET A 807 -22.20 -32.53 14.11
CA MET A 807 -21.87 -31.14 13.77
C MET A 807 -22.63 -30.67 12.52
N LYS A 808 -22.78 -31.53 11.52
CA LYS A 808 -23.52 -31.20 10.30
C LYS A 808 -24.98 -30.84 10.58
N GLU A 809 -25.62 -31.55 11.52
CA GLU A 809 -26.99 -31.26 11.98
C GLU A 809 -27.14 -29.90 12.68
N ILE A 810 -26.05 -29.37 13.25
CA ILE A 810 -26.01 -28.03 13.87
C ILE A 810 -25.79 -26.94 12.83
N VAL A 811 -24.84 -27.14 11.91
CA VAL A 811 -24.37 -26.08 11.00
C VAL A 811 -25.32 -25.84 9.84
N LEU A 812 -25.98 -26.88 9.32
CA LEU A 812 -26.90 -26.74 8.19
C LEU A 812 -28.07 -25.78 8.50
N PRO A 813 -28.80 -25.92 9.64
CA PRO A 813 -29.81 -24.93 10.02
C PRO A 813 -29.26 -23.51 10.16
N ILE A 814 -28.07 -23.32 10.73
CA ILE A 814 -27.44 -21.99 10.90
C ILE A 814 -27.22 -21.30 9.54
N MET A 815 -26.75 -22.05 8.54
CA MET A 815 -26.59 -21.53 7.18
C MET A 815 -27.95 -21.27 6.52
N GLN A 816 -28.89 -22.22 6.66
CA GLN A 816 -30.23 -22.10 6.07
C GLN A 816 -30.98 -20.88 6.59
N ALA A 817 -30.94 -20.60 7.90
CA ALA A 817 -31.59 -19.41 8.46
C ALA A 817 -31.05 -18.12 7.83
N GLN A 818 -29.73 -18.02 7.63
CA GLN A 818 -29.13 -16.85 7.01
C GLN A 818 -29.53 -16.71 5.53
N ALA A 819 -29.56 -17.82 4.79
CA ALA A 819 -30.05 -17.84 3.41
C ALA A 819 -31.54 -17.46 3.31
N GLN A 820 -32.38 -17.92 4.24
CA GLN A 820 -33.80 -17.56 4.27
C GLN A 820 -34.02 -16.10 4.64
N ARG A 821 -33.28 -15.56 5.61
CA ARG A 821 -33.29 -14.12 5.90
C ARG A 821 -32.93 -13.30 4.67
N TYR A 822 -31.89 -13.70 3.94
CA TYR A 822 -31.52 -13.04 2.69
C TYR A 822 -32.65 -13.09 1.66
N ARG A 823 -33.26 -14.25 1.41
CA ARG A 823 -34.39 -14.37 0.48
C ARG A 823 -35.60 -13.51 0.87
N ARG A 824 -35.86 -13.39 2.18
CA ARG A 824 -36.98 -12.61 2.72
C ARG A 824 -36.73 -11.11 2.70
N THR A 825 -35.48 -10.67 2.91
CA THR A 825 -35.16 -9.25 3.17
C THR A 825 -34.32 -8.59 2.07
N GLY A 826 -33.70 -9.36 1.19
CA GLY A 826 -32.68 -8.90 0.25
C GLY A 826 -31.34 -8.52 0.91
N LYS A 827 -31.20 -8.63 2.24
CA LYS A 827 -29.98 -8.25 2.96
C LYS A 827 -29.03 -9.44 3.11
N LEU A 828 -27.84 -9.35 2.54
CA LEU A 828 -26.79 -10.34 2.76
C LEU A 828 -26.52 -10.47 4.27
N THR A 829 -26.32 -11.71 4.72
CA THR A 829 -26.13 -12.06 6.13
C THR A 829 -25.02 -13.09 6.27
N ALA A 830 -23.93 -12.69 6.89
CA ALA A 830 -22.84 -13.59 7.27
C ALA A 830 -22.52 -13.36 8.75
N SER A 831 -23.32 -13.99 9.61
CA SER A 831 -23.29 -13.86 11.06
C SER A 831 -21.96 -14.34 11.62
N GLY A 832 -21.24 -13.44 12.28
CA GLY A 832 -19.96 -13.72 12.88
C GLY A 832 -19.54 -12.67 13.90
N THR A 833 -18.44 -12.93 14.61
CA THR A 833 -17.74 -11.90 15.38
C THR A 833 -16.84 -11.13 14.43
N THR A 834 -16.93 -9.80 14.48
CA THR A 834 -16.14 -8.88 13.66
C THR A 834 -15.47 -7.83 14.55
N LEU A 835 -14.20 -7.55 14.32
CA LEU A 835 -13.40 -6.63 15.13
C LEU A 835 -13.02 -5.34 14.38
N ILE A 836 -13.76 -4.27 14.61
CA ILE A 836 -13.60 -2.98 13.94
C ILE A 836 -12.63 -2.04 14.68
N ASN A 837 -12.09 -1.03 13.99
CA ASN A 837 -11.07 -0.10 14.51
C ASN A 837 -11.63 1.06 15.36
N ARG A 838 -12.88 0.98 15.78
CA ARG A 838 -13.58 2.01 16.56
C ARG A 838 -14.60 1.37 17.48
N GLU A 839 -14.95 2.07 18.55
CA GLU A 839 -15.92 1.59 19.54
C GLU A 839 -17.24 1.13 18.86
N PRO A 840 -17.74 -0.08 19.19
CA PRO A 840 -17.39 -0.94 20.33
C PRO A 840 -16.19 -1.89 20.14
N TYR A 841 -15.45 -1.77 19.05
CA TYR A 841 -14.32 -2.61 18.64
C TYR A 841 -14.64 -4.08 18.36
N THR A 842 -15.46 -4.74 19.18
CA THR A 842 -15.95 -6.10 18.95
C THR A 842 -17.45 -6.06 18.75
N ILE A 843 -17.92 -6.70 17.68
CA ILE A 843 -19.33 -6.81 17.34
C ILE A 843 -19.66 -8.27 17.07
N HIS A 844 -20.58 -8.83 17.85
CA HIS A 844 -21.17 -10.15 17.64
C HIS A 844 -22.45 -10.02 16.81
N ASN A 845 -22.35 -10.37 15.53
CA ASN A 845 -23.48 -10.35 14.58
C ASN A 845 -24.21 -11.70 14.67
N SER A 846 -25.05 -11.87 15.70
CA SER A 846 -25.61 -13.18 16.03
C SER A 846 -26.75 -13.62 15.10
N ILE A 847 -26.96 -14.93 14.94
CA ILE A 847 -28.22 -15.49 14.42
C ILE A 847 -29.29 -15.36 15.50
N VAL A 848 -28.93 -15.67 16.74
CA VAL A 848 -29.73 -15.44 17.95
C VAL A 848 -28.81 -14.88 19.02
N GLY A 849 -29.20 -13.79 19.67
CA GLY A 849 -28.44 -13.17 20.74
C GLY A 849 -29.37 -12.75 21.87
N ARG A 850 -29.12 -13.26 23.08
CA ARG A 850 -29.98 -13.05 24.26
C ARG A 850 -31.46 -13.41 24.03
N GLY A 851 -31.70 -14.43 23.21
CA GLY A 851 -33.05 -14.89 22.84
C GLY A 851 -33.67 -14.14 21.65
N GLU A 852 -33.06 -13.04 21.20
CA GLU A 852 -33.57 -12.24 20.09
C GLU A 852 -32.95 -12.67 18.75
N PRO A 853 -33.75 -12.92 17.70
CA PRO A 853 -33.26 -13.18 16.35
C PRO A 853 -32.45 -12.00 15.81
N TRP A 854 -31.33 -12.30 15.16
CA TRP A 854 -30.49 -11.35 14.43
C TRP A 854 -29.93 -10.19 15.27
N ALA A 855 -29.90 -10.34 16.59
CA ALA A 855 -29.36 -9.34 17.50
C ALA A 855 -27.87 -9.06 17.24
N THR A 856 -27.48 -7.80 17.41
CA THR A 856 -26.08 -7.38 17.35
C THR A 856 -25.66 -7.00 18.76
N LEU A 857 -24.60 -7.61 19.26
CA LEU A 857 -24.12 -7.43 20.63
C LEU A 857 -22.67 -6.91 20.64
N THR A 858 -22.33 -6.08 21.61
CA THR A 858 -20.94 -5.76 21.98
C THR A 858 -20.31 -6.90 22.78
N ASP A 859 -19.00 -6.82 23.06
CA ASP A 859 -18.24 -7.86 23.78
C ASP A 859 -18.81 -8.19 25.18
N ASP A 860 -19.34 -7.18 25.87
CA ASP A 860 -20.01 -7.29 27.17
C ASP A 860 -21.46 -7.82 27.08
N GLY A 861 -21.96 -8.09 25.86
CA GLY A 861 -23.31 -8.59 25.62
C GLY A 861 -24.39 -7.50 25.58
N THR A 862 -24.00 -6.21 25.49
CA THR A 862 -24.94 -5.11 25.34
C THR A 862 -25.50 -5.06 23.90
N PRO A 863 -26.84 -5.03 23.71
CA PRO A 863 -27.43 -4.91 22.38
C PRO A 863 -27.18 -3.54 21.74
N ILE A 864 -26.89 -3.52 20.44
CA ILE A 864 -26.68 -2.29 19.66
C ILE A 864 -27.52 -2.30 18.37
N THR A 865 -28.10 -1.15 18.03
CA THR A 865 -28.86 -0.93 16.79
C THR A 865 -27.95 -0.32 15.71
N GLU A 866 -28.21 -0.65 14.43
CA GLU A 866 -27.59 -0.03 13.23
C GLU A 866 -26.11 -0.38 12.88
N LYS A 867 -25.48 -1.32 13.59
CA LYS A 867 -24.07 -1.72 13.33
C LYS A 867 -23.88 -3.17 12.90
N ARG A 868 -24.93 -3.84 12.39
CA ARG A 868 -24.83 -5.24 11.96
C ARG A 868 -24.00 -5.37 10.68
N LEU A 869 -23.15 -6.39 10.65
CA LEU A 869 -22.12 -6.60 9.65
C LEU A 869 -22.28 -7.95 8.94
N VAL A 870 -21.91 -7.97 7.67
CA VAL A 870 -21.67 -9.18 6.88
C VAL A 870 -20.18 -9.50 6.98
N SER A 871 -19.82 -10.60 7.66
CA SER A 871 -18.42 -10.99 7.87
C SER A 871 -17.77 -11.56 6.60
N THR A 872 -16.62 -11.00 6.22
CA THR A 872 -15.78 -11.47 5.11
C THR A 872 -15.29 -12.91 5.34
N ALA A 873 -14.82 -13.18 6.56
CA ALA A 873 -14.29 -14.49 6.92
C ALA A 873 -15.37 -15.58 6.76
N VAL A 874 -16.56 -15.32 7.28
CA VAL A 874 -17.70 -16.24 7.21
C VAL A 874 -18.14 -16.49 5.77
N ALA A 875 -18.14 -15.47 4.91
CA ALA A 875 -18.45 -15.62 3.49
C ALA A 875 -17.47 -16.57 2.77
N TYR A 876 -16.16 -16.38 2.96
CA TYR A 876 -15.13 -17.28 2.41
C TYR A 876 -15.31 -18.72 2.90
N ALA A 877 -15.53 -18.91 4.20
CA ALA A 877 -15.66 -20.24 4.78
C ALA A 877 -16.95 -20.95 4.33
N TYR A 878 -18.08 -20.23 4.19
CA TYR A 878 -19.29 -20.81 3.60
C TYR A 878 -19.08 -21.27 2.18
N HIS A 879 -18.43 -20.46 1.35
CA HIS A 879 -18.14 -20.84 -0.03
C HIS A 879 -17.17 -22.01 -0.15
N ALA A 880 -16.21 -22.12 0.77
CA ALA A 880 -15.30 -23.25 0.83
C ALA A 880 -16.02 -24.54 1.26
N LEU A 881 -16.86 -24.49 2.29
CA LEU A 881 -17.51 -25.68 2.86
C LEU A 881 -18.75 -26.14 2.08
N PHE A 882 -19.42 -25.21 1.39
CA PHE A 882 -20.65 -25.47 0.64
C PHE A 882 -20.55 -24.87 -0.78
N PRO A 883 -19.64 -25.39 -1.62
CA PRO A 883 -19.32 -24.78 -2.92
C PRO A 883 -20.48 -24.76 -3.91
N ASP A 884 -21.43 -25.70 -3.76
CA ASP A 884 -22.62 -25.79 -4.62
C ASP A 884 -23.79 -24.93 -4.14
N ASP A 885 -23.73 -24.43 -2.90
CA ASP A 885 -24.81 -23.62 -2.36
C ASP A 885 -24.85 -22.23 -3.04
N THR A 886 -26.04 -21.85 -3.51
CA THR A 886 -26.25 -20.59 -4.22
C THR A 886 -26.02 -19.39 -3.31
N TYR A 887 -26.41 -19.47 -2.03
CA TYR A 887 -26.26 -18.36 -1.09
C TYR A 887 -24.80 -18.12 -0.71
N GLY A 888 -24.00 -19.19 -0.57
CA GLY A 888 -22.54 -19.07 -0.44
C GLY A 888 -21.90 -18.31 -1.60
N LYS A 889 -22.37 -18.51 -2.83
CA LYS A 889 -21.91 -17.76 -4.02
C LYS A 889 -22.34 -16.29 -3.98
N GLU A 890 -23.57 -15.98 -3.56
CA GLU A 890 -24.04 -14.61 -3.36
C GLU A 890 -23.19 -13.85 -2.33
N LEU A 891 -22.85 -14.51 -1.21
CA LEU A 891 -21.97 -13.93 -0.20
C LEU A 891 -20.59 -13.60 -0.78
N MET A 892 -20.01 -14.50 -1.57
CA MET A 892 -18.71 -14.25 -2.23
C MET A 892 -18.74 -13.06 -3.20
N GLN A 893 -19.83 -12.92 -3.96
CA GLN A 893 -20.00 -11.76 -4.83
C GLN A 893 -20.06 -10.46 -4.01
N GLY A 894 -20.78 -10.46 -2.88
CA GLY A 894 -20.91 -9.31 -1.99
C GLY A 894 -19.60 -8.88 -1.30
N ILE A 895 -18.64 -9.77 -1.12
CA ILE A 895 -17.33 -9.48 -0.49
C ILE A 895 -16.17 -9.44 -1.49
N THR A 896 -16.46 -9.46 -2.79
CA THR A 896 -15.43 -9.43 -3.83
C THR A 896 -14.56 -8.19 -3.67
N ASP A 897 -13.24 -8.41 -3.63
CA ASP A 897 -12.20 -7.38 -3.51
C ASP A 897 -12.30 -6.50 -2.24
N LEU A 898 -12.98 -6.99 -1.18
CA LEU A 898 -13.08 -6.35 0.13
C LEU A 898 -11.79 -6.52 0.97
N TYR A 899 -10.66 -6.05 0.45
CA TYR A 899 -9.36 -6.11 1.14
C TYR A 899 -8.46 -4.93 0.80
N ASN A 900 -7.46 -4.71 1.66
CA ASN A 900 -6.30 -3.90 1.34
C ASN A 900 -5.10 -4.83 1.06
N PRO A 901 -4.43 -4.72 -0.11
CA PRO A 901 -3.39 -5.64 -0.52
C PRO A 901 -2.16 -5.69 0.40
N ASN A 902 -1.97 -4.71 1.31
CA ASN A 902 -0.79 -4.63 2.17
C ASN A 902 -1.07 -4.91 3.66
N ILE A 903 -2.33 -4.83 4.10
CA ILE A 903 -2.69 -4.98 5.52
C ILE A 903 -3.77 -6.04 5.75
N GLY A 904 -4.31 -6.67 4.70
CA GLY A 904 -5.26 -7.77 4.80
C GLY A 904 -6.68 -7.42 4.44
N TYR A 905 -7.58 -8.36 4.70
CA TYR A 905 -9.01 -8.22 4.50
C TYR A 905 -9.67 -7.36 5.58
N TYR A 906 -10.64 -6.56 5.16
CA TYR A 906 -11.56 -5.92 6.09
C TYR A 906 -12.44 -6.98 6.74
N GLU A 907 -12.87 -6.74 7.98
CA GLU A 907 -13.74 -7.66 8.73
C GLU A 907 -15.07 -7.96 8.02
N GLY A 908 -15.57 -7.02 7.20
CA GLY A 908 -16.87 -7.14 6.55
C GLY A 908 -17.37 -5.82 5.99
N PHE A 909 -18.68 -5.73 5.78
CA PHE A 909 -19.39 -4.49 5.45
C PHE A 909 -20.72 -4.39 6.21
N TYR A 910 -21.22 -3.17 6.42
CA TYR A 910 -22.46 -2.93 7.16
C TYR A 910 -23.69 -3.34 6.33
N GLU A 911 -24.61 -4.09 6.94
CA GLU A 911 -25.88 -4.51 6.30
C GLU A 911 -26.78 -3.32 5.93
N SER A 912 -26.59 -2.16 6.57
CA SER A 912 -27.42 -0.96 6.39
C SER A 912 -27.05 -0.16 5.14
N ASP A 913 -25.76 0.03 4.87
CA ASP A 913 -25.28 0.95 3.83
C ASP A 913 -24.18 0.38 2.92
N GLY A 914 -23.76 -0.88 3.14
CA GLY A 914 -22.74 -1.53 2.34
C GLY A 914 -21.31 -1.02 2.56
N LYS A 915 -21.09 -0.07 3.48
CA LYS A 915 -19.75 0.46 3.73
C LYS A 915 -18.86 -0.59 4.37
N SER A 916 -17.58 -0.62 4.00
CA SER A 916 -16.59 -1.50 4.59
C SER A 916 -16.42 -1.23 6.08
N ALA A 917 -16.36 -2.31 6.86
CA ALA A 917 -16.08 -2.30 8.27
C ALA A 917 -14.57 -2.30 8.48
N ILE A 918 -14.02 -1.11 8.72
CA ILE A 918 -12.58 -0.94 8.85
C ILE A 918 -12.13 -1.61 10.14
N GLY A 919 -11.37 -2.68 9.98
CA GLY A 919 -10.81 -3.54 11.02
C GLY A 919 -10.05 -4.65 10.31
N PHE A 920 -8.90 -5.05 10.85
CA PHE A 920 -8.07 -6.09 10.27
C PHE A 920 -7.59 -7.00 11.40
N THR A 921 -7.83 -8.30 11.25
CA THR A 921 -7.49 -9.29 12.27
C THR A 921 -6.76 -10.51 11.74
N SER A 922 -6.03 -11.17 12.63
CA SER A 922 -5.42 -12.47 12.36
C SER A 922 -6.49 -13.52 12.04
N SER A 923 -7.60 -13.54 12.78
CA SER A 923 -8.69 -14.51 12.61
C SER A 923 -9.37 -14.42 11.25
N THR A 924 -9.72 -13.21 10.78
CA THR A 924 -10.32 -13.03 9.45
C THR A 924 -9.36 -13.50 8.35
N ASN A 925 -8.10 -13.08 8.41
CA ASN A 925 -7.14 -13.38 7.37
C ASN A 925 -6.67 -14.85 7.39
N SER A 926 -6.60 -15.47 8.57
CA SER A 926 -6.28 -16.89 8.71
C SER A 926 -7.39 -17.76 8.12
N MET A 927 -8.65 -17.51 8.50
CA MET A 927 -9.77 -18.32 8.03
C MET A 927 -9.96 -18.21 6.50
N ILE A 928 -9.59 -17.07 5.89
CA ILE A 928 -9.56 -16.92 4.42
C ILE A 928 -8.47 -17.79 3.80
N LEU A 929 -7.24 -17.78 4.34
CA LEU A 929 -6.16 -18.65 3.87
C LEU A 929 -6.51 -20.13 4.00
N GLU A 930 -7.10 -20.52 5.13
CA GLU A 930 -7.59 -21.88 5.39
C GLU A 930 -8.70 -22.26 4.41
N SER A 931 -9.66 -21.36 4.15
CA SER A 931 -10.74 -21.58 3.17
C SER A 931 -10.19 -21.84 1.76
N LEU A 932 -9.22 -21.04 1.32
CA LEU A 932 -8.58 -21.21 0.01
C LEU A 932 -7.79 -22.51 -0.07
N LEU A 933 -7.04 -22.86 0.99
CA LEU A 933 -6.31 -24.13 1.07
C LEU A 933 -7.26 -25.32 1.01
N TYR A 934 -8.36 -25.27 1.78
CA TYR A 934 -9.38 -26.31 1.83
C TYR A 934 -9.97 -26.58 0.44
N GLN A 935 -10.36 -25.53 -0.29
CA GLN A 935 -10.86 -25.65 -1.66
C GLN A 935 -9.84 -26.28 -2.61
N LEU A 936 -8.57 -25.86 -2.49
CA LEU A 936 -7.50 -26.30 -3.37
C LEU A 936 -6.98 -27.71 -3.05
N THR A 937 -7.30 -28.24 -1.88
CA THR A 937 -6.92 -29.60 -1.42
C THR A 937 -8.10 -30.57 -1.45
N GLN A 938 -9.00 -30.39 -2.44
CA GLN A 938 -10.17 -31.25 -2.66
C GLN A 938 -11.16 -31.30 -1.47
N HIS A 939 -11.33 -30.19 -0.76
CA HIS A 939 -12.29 -30.07 0.35
C HIS A 939 -12.04 -31.10 1.46
N GLN A 940 -10.76 -31.38 1.71
CA GLN A 940 -10.33 -32.28 2.78
C GLN A 940 -10.10 -31.51 4.07
N PRO A 941 -10.45 -32.06 5.24
CA PRO A 941 -10.11 -31.45 6.53
C PRO A 941 -8.61 -31.14 6.61
N LEU A 942 -8.29 -29.91 7.03
CA LEU A 942 -6.91 -29.42 7.07
C LEU A 942 -6.08 -30.11 8.15
N ILE A 943 -6.70 -30.56 9.24
CA ILE A 943 -6.03 -31.37 10.26
C ILE A 943 -6.08 -32.84 9.85
N ARG A 944 -4.89 -33.42 9.64
CA ARG A 944 -4.69 -34.80 9.19
C ARG A 944 -4.34 -35.74 10.35
N PRO A 945 -4.61 -37.06 10.21
CA PRO A 945 -4.21 -38.04 11.23
C PRO A 945 -2.69 -38.12 11.37
N ASN A 946 -2.23 -38.23 12.61
CA ASN A 946 -0.81 -38.38 12.93
C ASN A 946 -0.55 -39.78 13.50
N GLY A 947 0.21 -40.60 12.76
CA GLY A 947 0.57 -41.96 13.17
C GLY A 947 1.77 -42.04 14.11
N ASN A 948 2.39 -40.92 14.49
CA ASN A 948 3.57 -40.92 15.35
C ASN A 948 3.19 -41.10 16.83
N SER A 949 3.09 -42.35 17.28
CA SER A 949 2.89 -42.72 18.69
C SER A 949 4.19 -42.69 19.51
N ASN A 950 5.34 -42.40 18.91
CA ASN A 950 6.66 -42.44 19.57
C ASN A 950 7.24 -41.03 19.83
N SER A 951 6.38 -40.02 19.92
CA SER A 951 6.78 -38.62 20.15
C SER A 951 6.98 -38.32 21.65
N PRO A 952 7.66 -37.21 22.02
CA PRO A 952 7.86 -36.87 23.43
C PRO A 952 6.56 -36.80 24.25
N TRP A 953 5.47 -36.30 23.66
CA TRP A 953 4.15 -36.22 24.32
C TRP A 953 3.63 -37.61 24.75
N TRP A 954 3.55 -38.55 23.79
CA TRP A 954 3.05 -39.91 24.05
C TRP A 954 3.95 -40.68 25.02
N LYS A 955 5.27 -40.53 24.90
CA LYS A 955 6.24 -41.11 25.86
C LYS A 955 6.06 -40.58 27.28
N ALA A 956 5.69 -39.32 27.46
CA ALA A 956 5.45 -38.75 28.77
C ALA A 956 4.17 -39.34 29.41
N ILE A 957 3.13 -39.56 28.61
CA ILE A 957 1.90 -40.23 29.04
C ILE A 957 2.17 -41.68 29.45
N ASP A 958 2.92 -42.44 28.64
CA ASP A 958 3.27 -43.84 28.96
C ASP A 958 4.08 -43.97 30.26
N LYS A 959 4.87 -42.94 30.61
CA LYS A 959 5.61 -42.87 31.87
C LYS A 959 4.74 -42.50 33.08
N SER A 960 3.44 -42.24 32.88
CA SER A 960 2.49 -41.85 33.92
C SER A 960 2.92 -40.61 34.73
N ASP A 961 3.51 -39.61 34.06
CA ASP A 961 3.86 -38.32 34.67
C ASP A 961 2.60 -37.47 34.93
N SER A 962 1.81 -37.90 35.92
CA SER A 962 0.48 -37.36 36.24
C SER A 962 0.51 -35.96 36.88
N GLY A 963 1.70 -35.46 37.27
CA GLY A 963 1.84 -34.19 37.99
C GLY A 963 1.39 -32.96 37.20
N ARG A 964 1.29 -33.07 35.87
CA ARG A 964 0.86 -32.00 34.95
C ARG A 964 -0.55 -32.18 34.40
N GLY A 965 -1.30 -33.18 34.87
CA GLY A 965 -2.66 -33.45 34.38
C GLY A 965 -2.71 -33.94 32.93
N LEU A 966 -1.70 -34.70 32.51
CA LEU A 966 -1.68 -35.34 31.19
C LEU A 966 -2.82 -36.37 31.04
N PRO A 967 -3.21 -36.71 29.80
CA PRO A 967 -4.16 -37.79 29.53
C PRO A 967 -3.76 -39.14 30.14
N MET A 968 -4.76 -40.00 30.37
CA MET A 968 -4.53 -41.35 30.89
C MET A 968 -4.13 -42.38 29.83
N GLU A 969 -4.47 -42.14 28.56
CA GLU A 969 -4.21 -43.06 27.45
C GLU A 969 -3.25 -42.40 26.45
N SER A 970 -2.25 -43.17 26.01
CA SER A 970 -1.25 -42.74 25.03
C SER A 970 -1.77 -42.87 23.59
N ALA A 971 -2.95 -42.29 23.35
CA ALA A 971 -3.59 -42.25 22.04
C ALA A 971 -4.56 -41.06 21.94
N PRO A 972 -4.79 -40.52 20.72
CA PRO A 972 -5.86 -39.56 20.50
C PRO A 972 -7.24 -40.11 20.90
N ARG A 973 -8.09 -39.26 21.47
CA ARG A 973 -9.51 -39.56 21.82
C ARG A 973 -10.49 -39.30 20.67
N ILE A 974 -9.94 -39.13 19.47
CA ILE A 974 -10.71 -38.98 18.23
C ILE A 974 -10.08 -39.83 17.14
N LYS A 975 -10.91 -40.25 16.19
CA LYS A 975 -10.49 -40.97 14.99
C LYS A 975 -10.85 -40.18 13.74
N TYR A 976 -10.00 -40.29 12.74
CA TYR A 976 -10.25 -39.76 11.41
C TYR A 976 -11.06 -40.77 10.60
N VAL A 977 -12.21 -40.34 10.09
CA VAL A 977 -13.09 -41.14 9.23
C VAL A 977 -13.01 -40.55 7.82
N SER A 978 -12.76 -41.41 6.83
CA SER A 978 -12.74 -41.02 5.42
C SER A 978 -13.40 -42.09 4.58
N ASP A 979 -14.40 -41.70 3.80
CA ASP A 979 -15.04 -42.49 2.75
C ASP A 979 -14.93 -41.77 1.40
N ARG A 980 -15.56 -42.31 0.34
CA ARG A 980 -15.47 -41.73 -1.01
C ARG A 980 -15.99 -40.30 -1.11
N ASN A 981 -16.90 -39.87 -0.23
CA ASN A 981 -17.66 -38.63 -0.36
C ASN A 981 -17.49 -37.68 0.85
N SER A 982 -16.84 -38.12 1.93
CA SER A 982 -16.69 -37.34 3.15
C SER A 982 -15.43 -37.71 3.94
N ALA A 983 -14.91 -36.73 4.66
CA ALA A 983 -13.79 -36.86 5.56
C ALA A 983 -14.02 -35.99 6.79
N TYR A 984 -13.90 -36.56 7.99
CA TYR A 984 -14.13 -35.84 9.24
C TYR A 984 -13.51 -36.55 10.45
N TRP A 985 -13.34 -35.81 11.54
CA TRP A 985 -12.92 -36.35 12.83
C TRP A 985 -14.12 -36.67 13.73
N LEU A 986 -14.07 -37.82 14.42
CA LEU A 986 -15.13 -38.31 15.30
C LEU A 986 -14.57 -38.71 16.67
N THR A 987 -15.30 -38.40 17.75
CA THR A 987 -14.96 -38.86 19.12
C THR A 987 -14.89 -40.39 19.16
N THR A 988 -13.87 -40.94 19.79
CA THR A 988 -13.84 -42.37 20.11
C THR A 988 -14.53 -42.58 21.45
N SER A 989 -15.78 -43.05 21.43
CA SER A 989 -16.50 -43.40 22.67
C SER A 989 -15.71 -44.47 23.42
N THR A 990 -15.41 -44.21 24.69
CA THR A 990 -15.06 -45.27 25.64
C THR A 990 -16.29 -46.16 25.83
N LYS A 991 -16.09 -47.48 25.72
CA LYS A 991 -17.01 -48.45 26.31
C LYS A 991 -16.76 -48.53 27.79
#